data_AF-A0A6M0L686-F1
#
_entry.id   AF-A0A6M0L686-F1
#
_cell.length_a   1.000
_cell.length_b   1.000
_cell.length_c   1.000
_cell.angle_alpha   90.00
_cell.angle_beta   90.00
_cell.angle_gamma   90.00
#
_symmetry.space_group_name_H-M   'P 1'
#
loop_
_entity.id
_entity.type
_entity.pdbx_description
1 polymer ?
#
loop_
_entity_poly.entity_id
_entity_poly.type
_entity_poly.pdbx_seq_one_letter_code
_entity_poly.pdbx_strand_id
1 'polypeptide(L)'
;KQAAVTALAQAQNEANAAIAANDNLSPEEKAKAKKEVDDATSAAIDAINKATNSEGITAGQTEGLGKIELAKAKAEAVGNLEKAKADAKAAIEQNGHLSSEQKDKAKGEVDAATTEAIEAVGNATDKEGVTAAETSATPKVDLAKAKAEAIEALAARVESANSEIDNAQGLDNSQKEALKNKVKEEAKKAEDSINSATDVSTIPGLKDAGLSEVNLRKAKETAKANLDKKLADKTNAINNSSLTDEEKVEAINQAKEAKKAAEEAIEKISDENEITGAYDTGANNIAAVSETSAKKAEAERAIDEAKRVKDSAIDNSNLTEGEKAEAKAATDAAAKDAKAKIAAATTNADVDSKKQAGESAINAVSTDSGSKQAAVTALAQAQNEANAAIAANDNLSPEEKAKAKKEVDDATSAAIDAINKATNSEGITAGQTEGLGKIELAKAKAEAVGNLEKAKADAKAAIEQNGHLSSEQKDKAKGEVDAATTEAIEAVGNATDKEGVTAAKQAGVSKVSVILPAYKIRVSDTNNIDQTTKDKLKEELLRLNPGATIIFGDNRVTVNNLEIPYTELIAKGNYEVNVDTPNYDKPRFELGVILPDNNKVGKDKLNFNKSISNIDVDSNKEGTTSSNKDEYQNKKLPKTGAIEQNTIFYGATVLGLGLMIASLRRRIEEEKE
;
A
#
# COMPACT_ATOMS: atom_id res chain seq x y z
N LYS A 1 -40.63 69.99 -106.51
CA LYS A 1 -40.60 68.53 -106.74
C LYS A 1 -39.17 68.03 -106.96
N GLN A 2 -38.49 68.40 -108.06
CA GLN A 2 -37.14 67.90 -108.35
C GLN A 2 -36.14 68.10 -107.20
N ALA A 3 -36.07 69.30 -106.62
CA ALA A 3 -35.20 69.56 -105.47
C ALA A 3 -35.51 68.68 -104.24
N ALA A 4 -36.79 68.40 -103.98
CA ALA A 4 -37.22 67.52 -102.89
C ALA A 4 -36.85 66.06 -103.13
N VAL A 5 -36.99 65.57 -104.38
CA VAL A 5 -36.57 64.22 -104.77
C VAL A 5 -35.05 64.07 -104.71
N THR A 6 -34.29 65.08 -105.15
CA THR A 6 -32.82 65.08 -105.03
C THR A 6 -32.37 65.03 -103.56
N ALA A 7 -33.03 65.78 -102.68
CA ALA A 7 -32.74 65.75 -101.25
C ALA A 7 -33.01 64.36 -100.62
N LEU A 8 -34.11 63.70 -101.01
CA LEU A 8 -34.41 62.32 -100.57
C LEU A 8 -33.37 61.32 -101.09
N ALA A 9 -32.97 61.43 -102.36
CA ALA A 9 -31.95 60.55 -102.94
C ALA A 9 -30.57 60.72 -102.27
N GLN A 10 -30.23 61.95 -101.88
CA GLN A 10 -29.01 62.21 -101.11
C GLN A 10 -29.10 61.55 -99.72
N ALA A 11 -30.20 61.78 -98.98
CA ALA A 11 -30.40 61.19 -97.66
C ALA A 11 -30.43 59.65 -97.70
N GLN A 12 -31.05 59.06 -98.73
CA GLN A 12 -31.05 57.61 -98.98
C GLN A 12 -29.63 57.08 -99.15
N ASN A 13 -28.81 57.73 -99.99
CA ASN A 13 -27.43 57.32 -100.24
C ASN A 13 -26.56 57.42 -98.96
N GLU A 14 -26.71 58.51 -98.20
CA GLU A 14 -26.00 58.71 -96.93
C GLU A 14 -26.40 57.65 -95.88
N ALA A 15 -27.69 57.37 -95.74
CA ALA A 15 -28.20 56.33 -94.84
C ALA A 15 -27.72 54.93 -95.25
N ASN A 16 -27.84 54.57 -96.53
CA ASN A 16 -27.39 53.27 -97.05
C ASN A 16 -25.87 53.08 -96.94
N ALA A 17 -25.09 54.15 -97.07
CA ALA A 17 -23.64 54.14 -96.85
C ALA A 17 -23.29 53.92 -95.37
N ALA A 18 -23.97 54.61 -94.45
CA ALA A 18 -23.79 54.42 -93.01
C ALA A 18 -24.13 52.98 -92.58
N ILE A 19 -25.24 52.42 -93.07
CA ILE A 19 -25.64 51.03 -92.82
C ILE A 19 -24.59 50.05 -93.37
N ALA A 20 -24.05 50.31 -94.57
CA ALA A 20 -23.03 49.45 -95.15
C ALA A 20 -21.74 49.41 -94.31
N ALA A 21 -21.36 50.56 -93.73
CA ALA A 21 -20.16 50.73 -92.92
C ALA A 21 -20.28 50.22 -91.48
N ASN A 22 -21.48 49.87 -90.99
CA ASN A 22 -21.65 49.38 -89.62
C ASN A 22 -21.20 47.91 -89.52
N ASP A 23 -20.04 47.65 -88.91
CA ASP A 23 -19.47 46.31 -88.80
C ASP A 23 -20.19 45.39 -87.80
N ASN A 24 -21.06 45.94 -86.95
CA ASN A 24 -21.81 45.16 -85.97
C ASN A 24 -23.10 44.55 -86.55
N LEU A 25 -23.51 44.97 -87.75
CA LEU A 25 -24.67 44.40 -88.44
C LEU A 25 -24.25 43.21 -89.31
N SER A 26 -25.00 42.12 -89.20
CA SER A 26 -24.91 41.00 -90.13
C SER A 26 -25.31 41.40 -91.56
N PRO A 27 -24.91 40.63 -92.58
CA PRO A 27 -25.36 40.86 -93.95
C PRO A 27 -26.89 40.92 -94.10
N GLU A 28 -27.61 40.07 -93.38
CA GLU A 28 -29.07 40.01 -93.35
C GLU A 28 -29.67 41.29 -92.72
N GLU A 29 -29.11 41.75 -91.60
CA GLU A 29 -29.56 42.99 -90.95
C GLU A 29 -29.27 44.22 -91.81
N LYS A 30 -28.09 44.28 -92.44
CA LYS A 30 -27.75 45.33 -93.41
C LYS A 30 -28.73 45.36 -94.58
N ALA A 31 -29.11 44.20 -95.11
CA ALA A 31 -30.06 44.11 -96.21
C ALA A 31 -31.47 44.57 -95.79
N LYS A 32 -31.94 44.15 -94.61
CA LYS A 32 -33.22 44.57 -94.04
C LYS A 32 -33.28 46.10 -93.82
N ALA A 33 -32.25 46.66 -93.19
CA ALA A 33 -32.16 48.09 -92.92
C ALA A 33 -32.13 48.95 -94.20
N LYS A 34 -31.34 48.55 -95.21
CA LYS A 34 -31.32 49.23 -96.52
C LYS A 34 -32.68 49.18 -97.20
N LYS A 35 -33.37 48.04 -97.13
CA LYS A 35 -34.72 47.91 -97.68
C LYS A 35 -35.71 48.87 -97.02
N GLU A 36 -35.64 49.05 -95.69
CA GLU A 36 -36.49 50.03 -94.99
C GLU A 36 -36.22 51.47 -95.44
N VAL A 37 -34.95 51.84 -95.65
CA VAL A 37 -34.55 53.13 -96.21
C VAL A 37 -35.08 53.32 -97.64
N ASP A 38 -34.96 52.30 -98.48
CA ASP A 38 -35.42 52.32 -99.87
C ASP A 38 -36.95 52.41 -99.98
N ASP A 39 -37.67 51.65 -99.15
CA ASP A 39 -39.13 51.66 -99.06
C ASP A 39 -39.64 53.04 -98.59
N ALA A 40 -39.01 53.62 -97.56
CA ALA A 40 -39.31 54.97 -97.08
C ALA A 40 -39.08 56.04 -98.15
N THR A 41 -37.96 55.94 -98.88
CA THR A 41 -37.61 56.87 -99.97
C THR A 41 -38.62 56.78 -101.10
N SER A 42 -38.97 55.56 -101.52
CA SER A 42 -39.93 55.31 -102.60
C SER A 42 -41.32 55.86 -102.25
N ALA A 43 -41.80 55.60 -101.04
CA ALA A 43 -43.08 56.12 -100.56
C ALA A 43 -43.12 57.65 -100.51
N ALA A 44 -42.02 58.29 -100.10
CA ALA A 44 -41.90 59.75 -100.06
C ALA A 44 -41.87 60.37 -101.46
N ILE A 45 -41.13 59.77 -102.41
CA ILE A 45 -41.11 60.20 -103.81
C ILE A 45 -42.51 60.10 -104.42
N ASP A 46 -43.25 59.03 -104.16
CA ASP A 46 -44.62 58.86 -104.62
C ASP A 46 -45.56 59.94 -104.05
N ALA A 47 -45.43 60.26 -102.76
CA ALA A 47 -46.19 61.33 -102.11
C ALA A 47 -45.89 62.71 -102.74
N ILE A 48 -44.61 63.03 -102.96
CA ILE A 48 -44.17 64.28 -103.62
C ILE A 48 -44.69 64.36 -105.06
N ASN A 49 -44.67 63.24 -105.78
CA ASN A 49 -45.17 63.17 -107.15
C ASN A 49 -46.69 63.44 -107.20
N LYS A 50 -47.45 62.87 -106.25
CA LYS A 50 -48.90 63.09 -106.11
C LYS A 50 -49.30 64.48 -105.61
N ALA A 51 -48.42 65.19 -104.91
CA ALA A 51 -48.71 66.53 -104.37
C ALA A 51 -49.02 67.55 -105.49
N THR A 52 -50.07 68.35 -105.30
CA THR A 52 -50.53 69.36 -106.29
C THR A 52 -50.08 70.79 -105.97
N ASN A 53 -49.50 71.02 -104.79
CA ASN A 53 -49.04 72.32 -104.30
C ASN A 53 -47.68 72.22 -103.58
N SER A 54 -47.08 73.37 -103.24
CA SER A 54 -45.79 73.45 -102.56
C SER A 54 -45.82 72.87 -101.14
N GLU A 55 -46.92 73.06 -100.40
CA GLU A 55 -47.07 72.56 -99.03
C GLU A 55 -47.04 71.02 -98.97
N GLY A 56 -47.75 70.33 -99.88
CA GLY A 56 -47.73 68.88 -99.98
C GLY A 56 -46.38 68.32 -100.41
N ILE A 57 -45.63 69.06 -101.23
CA ILE A 57 -44.24 68.71 -101.60
C ILE A 57 -43.34 68.80 -100.38
N THR A 58 -43.43 69.90 -99.62
CA THR A 58 -42.65 70.09 -98.40
C THR A 58 -43.01 69.05 -97.34
N ALA A 59 -44.30 68.79 -97.11
CA ALA A 59 -44.76 67.77 -96.18
C ALA A 59 -44.25 66.37 -96.55
N GLY A 60 -44.36 65.97 -97.83
CA GLY A 60 -43.84 64.69 -98.31
C GLY A 60 -42.31 64.59 -98.21
N GLN A 61 -41.59 65.70 -98.43
CA GLN A 61 -40.14 65.75 -98.24
C GLN A 61 -39.77 65.61 -96.76
N THR A 62 -40.41 66.37 -95.87
CA THR A 62 -40.15 66.35 -94.42
C THR A 62 -40.48 64.99 -93.81
N GLU A 63 -41.64 64.42 -94.14
CA GLU A 63 -42.03 63.08 -93.67
C GLU A 63 -41.08 62.00 -94.22
N GLY A 64 -40.71 62.08 -95.50
CA GLY A 64 -39.77 61.16 -96.12
C GLY A 64 -38.38 61.20 -95.50
N LEU A 65 -37.82 62.40 -95.32
CA LEU A 65 -36.53 62.57 -94.64
C LEU A 65 -36.60 62.05 -93.19
N GLY A 66 -37.70 62.32 -92.48
CA GLY A 66 -37.92 61.78 -91.13
C GLY A 66 -37.94 60.25 -91.09
N LYS A 67 -38.59 59.60 -92.06
CA LYS A 67 -38.66 58.13 -92.17
C LYS A 67 -37.33 57.50 -92.57
N ILE A 68 -36.58 58.10 -93.50
CA ILE A 68 -35.23 57.66 -93.88
C ILE A 68 -34.31 57.72 -92.66
N GLU A 69 -34.37 58.83 -91.95
CA GLU A 69 -33.54 59.07 -90.78
C GLU A 69 -33.94 58.16 -89.59
N LEU A 70 -35.23 57.84 -89.43
CA LEU A 70 -35.69 56.82 -88.48
C LEU A 70 -35.15 55.42 -88.83
N ALA A 71 -35.21 55.02 -90.10
CA ALA A 71 -34.67 53.73 -90.55
C ALA A 71 -33.15 53.63 -90.31
N LYS A 72 -32.42 54.73 -90.54
CA LYS A 72 -31.00 54.85 -90.18
C LYS A 72 -30.78 54.69 -88.67
N ALA A 73 -31.54 55.41 -87.85
CA ALA A 73 -31.44 55.32 -86.38
C ALA A 73 -31.72 53.90 -85.86
N LYS A 74 -32.71 53.21 -86.43
CA LYS A 74 -32.99 51.79 -86.12
C LYS A 74 -31.78 50.90 -86.42
N ALA A 75 -31.16 51.08 -87.58
CA ALA A 75 -30.00 50.28 -87.97
C ALA A 75 -28.78 50.52 -87.06
N GLU A 76 -28.56 51.78 -86.64
CA GLU A 76 -27.51 52.12 -85.67
C GLU A 76 -27.78 51.45 -84.31
N ALA A 77 -29.01 51.55 -83.80
CA ALA A 77 -29.41 50.92 -82.52
C ALA A 77 -29.29 49.39 -82.54
N VAL A 78 -29.71 48.72 -83.62
CA VAL A 78 -29.53 47.26 -83.77
C VAL A 78 -28.04 46.89 -83.74
N GLY A 79 -27.20 47.64 -84.45
CA GLY A 79 -25.75 47.40 -84.43
C GLY A 79 -25.13 47.61 -83.04
N ASN A 80 -25.57 48.62 -82.30
CA ASN A 80 -25.11 48.84 -80.92
C ASN A 80 -25.53 47.71 -79.97
N LEU A 81 -26.76 47.22 -80.10
CA LEU A 81 -27.30 46.10 -79.33
C LEU A 81 -26.55 44.78 -79.63
N GLU A 82 -26.29 44.46 -80.88
CA GLU A 82 -25.52 43.26 -81.26
C GLU A 82 -24.06 43.35 -80.79
N LYS A 83 -23.45 44.53 -80.84
CA LYS A 83 -22.12 44.74 -80.24
C LYS A 83 -22.13 44.50 -78.73
N ALA A 84 -23.10 45.08 -78.00
CA ALA A 84 -23.24 44.90 -76.56
C ALA A 84 -23.44 43.42 -76.17
N LYS A 85 -24.25 42.69 -76.95
CA LYS A 85 -24.44 41.26 -76.82
C LYS A 85 -23.14 40.47 -77.03
N ALA A 86 -22.39 40.77 -78.09
CA ALA A 86 -21.11 40.12 -78.36
C ALA A 86 -20.09 40.36 -77.23
N ASP A 87 -19.97 41.61 -76.78
CA ASP A 87 -19.07 42.01 -75.68
C ASP A 87 -19.45 41.29 -74.37
N ALA A 88 -20.75 41.22 -74.03
CA ALA A 88 -21.24 40.53 -72.84
C ALA A 88 -20.99 39.01 -72.91
N LYS A 89 -21.26 38.38 -74.05
CA LYS A 89 -21.00 36.94 -74.26
C LYS A 89 -19.52 36.61 -74.18
N ALA A 90 -18.65 37.47 -74.71
CA ALA A 90 -17.20 37.29 -74.62
C ALA A 90 -16.71 37.35 -73.17
N ALA A 91 -17.23 38.28 -72.37
CA ALA A 91 -16.92 38.37 -70.95
C ALA A 91 -17.38 37.10 -70.18
N ILE A 92 -18.60 36.61 -70.45
CA ILE A 92 -19.11 35.36 -69.86
C ILE A 92 -18.25 34.15 -70.26
N GLU A 93 -17.80 34.10 -71.52
CA GLU A 93 -17.00 32.98 -72.03
C GLU A 93 -15.61 32.93 -71.40
N GLN A 94 -14.98 34.09 -71.21
CA GLN A 94 -13.65 34.20 -70.59
C GLN A 94 -13.65 33.84 -69.10
N ASN A 95 -14.80 33.77 -68.45
CA ASN A 95 -14.92 33.42 -67.05
C ASN A 95 -14.44 31.98 -66.80
N GLY A 96 -13.32 31.82 -66.08
CA GLY A 96 -12.69 30.52 -65.85
C GLY A 96 -13.43 29.64 -64.83
N HIS A 97 -14.30 30.24 -64.02
CA HIS A 97 -14.91 29.57 -62.87
C HIS A 97 -16.39 29.22 -63.07
N LEU A 98 -16.99 29.67 -64.17
CA LEU A 98 -18.30 29.20 -64.60
C LEU A 98 -18.19 27.84 -65.31
N SER A 99 -19.03 26.89 -64.90
CA SER A 99 -19.30 25.68 -65.66
C SER A 99 -19.92 25.99 -67.03
N SER A 100 -19.81 25.04 -67.96
CA SER A 100 -20.40 25.17 -69.30
C SER A 100 -21.91 25.46 -69.24
N GLU A 101 -22.64 24.79 -68.35
CA GLU A 101 -24.08 25.00 -68.17
C GLU A 101 -24.41 26.41 -67.67
N GLN A 102 -23.62 26.94 -66.73
CA GLN A 102 -23.79 28.31 -66.24
C GLN A 102 -23.48 29.35 -67.32
N LYS A 103 -22.43 29.13 -68.13
CA LYS A 103 -22.10 30.00 -69.26
C LYS A 103 -23.23 30.02 -70.29
N ASP A 104 -23.77 28.86 -70.63
CA ASP A 104 -24.84 28.74 -71.62
C ASP A 104 -26.11 29.44 -71.15
N LYS A 105 -26.48 29.27 -69.87
CA LYS A 105 -27.62 29.98 -69.27
C LYS A 105 -27.43 31.50 -69.31
N ALA A 106 -26.28 32.01 -68.86
CA ALA A 106 -26.01 33.45 -68.84
C ALA A 106 -26.00 34.06 -70.26
N LYS A 107 -25.42 33.37 -71.25
CA LYS A 107 -25.48 33.80 -72.65
C LYS A 107 -26.89 33.77 -73.22
N GLY A 108 -27.71 32.79 -72.83
CA GLY A 108 -29.12 32.72 -73.21
C GLY A 108 -29.96 33.87 -72.65
N GLU A 109 -29.68 34.31 -71.42
CA GLU A 109 -30.31 35.50 -70.83
C GLU A 109 -29.93 36.78 -71.61
N VAL A 110 -28.66 36.92 -72.01
CA VAL A 110 -28.19 38.02 -72.88
C VAL A 110 -28.90 37.97 -74.24
N ASP A 111 -28.98 36.80 -74.87
CA ASP A 111 -29.67 36.63 -76.16
C ASP A 111 -31.12 37.07 -76.09
N ALA A 112 -31.87 36.58 -75.09
CA ALA A 112 -33.28 36.90 -74.92
C ALA A 112 -33.50 38.42 -74.74
N ALA A 113 -32.67 39.07 -73.92
CA ALA A 113 -32.76 40.50 -73.68
C ALA A 113 -32.48 41.32 -74.94
N THR A 114 -31.43 40.97 -75.69
CA THR A 114 -31.08 41.68 -76.92
C THR A 114 -32.12 41.46 -78.02
N THR A 115 -32.66 40.25 -78.16
CA THR A 115 -33.74 39.96 -79.13
C THR A 115 -34.98 40.81 -78.87
N GLU A 116 -35.43 40.90 -77.61
CA GLU A 116 -36.59 41.73 -77.23
C GLU A 116 -36.36 43.22 -77.55
N ALA A 117 -35.15 43.73 -77.29
CA ALA A 117 -34.81 45.12 -77.60
C ALA A 117 -34.71 45.39 -79.12
N ILE A 118 -34.14 44.46 -79.89
CA ILE A 118 -34.09 44.57 -81.36
C ILE A 118 -35.50 44.57 -81.97
N GLU A 119 -36.41 43.73 -81.45
CA GLU A 119 -37.81 43.74 -81.85
C GLU A 119 -38.49 45.07 -81.52
N ALA A 120 -38.25 45.62 -80.32
CA ALA A 120 -38.76 46.93 -79.93
C ALA A 120 -38.22 48.07 -80.80
N VAL A 121 -36.92 48.05 -81.15
CA VAL A 121 -36.30 49.00 -82.10
C VAL A 121 -36.99 48.90 -83.46
N GLY A 122 -37.23 47.69 -83.96
CA GLY A 122 -37.96 47.45 -85.21
C GLY A 122 -39.36 48.05 -85.20
N ASN A 123 -40.06 47.98 -84.07
CA ASN A 123 -41.43 48.49 -83.89
C ASN A 123 -41.52 50.00 -83.59
N ALA A 124 -40.40 50.66 -83.27
CA ALA A 124 -40.40 52.08 -82.94
C ALA A 124 -40.92 52.95 -84.11
N THR A 125 -41.72 53.96 -83.80
CA THR A 125 -42.32 54.87 -84.79
C THR A 125 -41.60 56.21 -84.92
N ASP A 126 -40.69 56.50 -84.00
CA ASP A 126 -39.90 57.73 -83.91
C ASP A 126 -38.53 57.44 -83.28
N LYS A 127 -37.65 58.45 -83.24
CA LYS A 127 -36.28 58.30 -82.75
C LYS A 127 -36.23 58.09 -81.26
N GLU A 128 -37.11 58.76 -80.50
CA GLU A 128 -37.22 58.63 -79.06
C GLU A 128 -37.57 57.18 -78.67
N GLY A 129 -38.49 56.55 -79.40
CA GLY A 129 -38.83 55.14 -79.25
C GLY A 129 -37.67 54.21 -79.58
N VAL A 130 -36.85 54.53 -80.60
CA VAL A 130 -35.62 53.78 -80.90
C VAL A 130 -34.64 53.85 -79.73
N THR A 131 -34.37 55.05 -79.21
CA THR A 131 -33.48 55.24 -78.04
C THR A 131 -34.02 54.55 -76.80
N ALA A 132 -35.34 54.61 -76.55
CA ALA A 132 -35.97 53.90 -75.43
C ALA A 132 -35.84 52.37 -75.56
N ALA A 133 -36.01 51.83 -76.78
CA ALA A 133 -35.85 50.42 -77.05
C ALA A 133 -34.37 49.97 -76.92
N GLU A 134 -33.43 50.75 -77.45
CA GLU A 134 -31.98 50.50 -77.32
C GLU A 134 -31.55 50.47 -75.85
N THR A 135 -32.01 51.43 -75.05
CA THR A 135 -31.68 51.51 -73.62
C THR A 135 -32.38 50.45 -72.76
N SER A 136 -33.44 49.80 -73.25
CA SER A 136 -34.20 48.79 -72.52
C SER A 136 -33.44 47.47 -72.31
N ALA A 137 -32.44 47.15 -73.16
CA ALA A 137 -31.61 45.95 -73.01
C ALA A 137 -30.57 46.08 -71.88
N THR A 138 -30.09 47.29 -71.62
CA THR A 138 -28.95 47.56 -70.73
C THR A 138 -29.13 46.94 -69.33
N PRO A 139 -30.26 47.13 -68.62
CA PRO A 139 -30.42 46.54 -67.28
C PRO A 139 -30.37 45.01 -67.25
N LYS A 140 -30.86 44.34 -68.31
CA LYS A 140 -30.88 42.87 -68.39
C LYS A 140 -29.50 42.30 -68.74
N VAL A 141 -28.77 42.97 -69.63
CA VAL A 141 -27.37 42.62 -69.96
C VAL A 141 -26.46 42.84 -68.74
N ASP A 142 -26.61 43.97 -68.06
CA ASP A 142 -25.86 44.28 -66.82
C ASP A 142 -26.16 43.28 -65.71
N LEU A 143 -27.43 42.85 -65.57
CA LEU A 143 -27.80 41.80 -64.63
C LEU A 143 -27.11 40.47 -64.94
N ALA A 144 -27.11 40.02 -66.20
CA ALA A 144 -26.46 38.77 -66.60
C ALA A 144 -24.94 38.81 -66.32
N LYS A 145 -24.31 39.95 -66.61
CA LYS A 145 -22.89 40.17 -66.31
C LYS A 145 -22.61 40.16 -64.80
N ALA A 146 -23.41 40.89 -64.02
CA ALA A 146 -23.25 40.95 -62.56
C ALA A 146 -23.42 39.57 -61.91
N LYS A 147 -24.38 38.75 -62.38
CA LYS A 147 -24.53 37.36 -61.95
C LYS A 147 -23.27 36.54 -62.21
N ALA A 148 -22.72 36.62 -63.43
CA ALA A 148 -21.50 35.90 -63.81
C ALA A 148 -20.31 36.28 -62.92
N GLU A 149 -20.09 37.58 -62.68
CA GLU A 149 -19.02 38.09 -61.81
C GLU A 149 -19.20 37.65 -60.34
N ALA A 150 -20.44 37.63 -59.84
CA ALA A 150 -20.73 37.20 -58.47
C ALA A 150 -20.48 35.69 -58.27
N ILE A 151 -20.86 34.86 -59.26
CA ILE A 151 -20.61 33.41 -59.22
C ILE A 151 -19.11 33.12 -59.32
N GLU A 152 -18.37 33.86 -60.14
CA GLU A 152 -16.91 33.74 -60.22
C GLU A 152 -16.23 34.03 -58.89
N ALA A 153 -16.62 35.11 -58.22
CA ALA A 153 -16.09 35.44 -56.89
C ALA A 153 -16.37 34.35 -55.85
N LEU A 154 -17.57 33.75 -55.92
CA LEU A 154 -17.95 32.63 -55.05
C LEU A 154 -17.13 31.38 -55.33
N ALA A 155 -16.93 31.03 -56.60
CA ALA A 155 -16.15 29.87 -57.01
C ALA A 155 -14.66 30.02 -56.63
N ALA A 156 -14.06 31.20 -56.87
CA ALA A 156 -12.72 31.51 -56.41
C ALA A 156 -12.59 31.39 -54.89
N ARG A 157 -13.63 31.79 -54.14
CA ARG A 157 -13.66 31.61 -52.69
C ARG A 157 -13.74 30.14 -52.28
N VAL A 158 -14.53 29.32 -52.98
CA VAL A 158 -14.60 27.86 -52.74
C VAL A 158 -13.25 27.20 -53.01
N GLU A 159 -12.54 27.58 -54.08
CA GLU A 159 -11.18 27.07 -54.35
C GLU A 159 -10.19 27.46 -53.25
N SER A 160 -10.24 28.71 -52.80
CA SER A 160 -9.46 29.19 -51.65
C SER A 160 -9.80 28.40 -50.38
N ALA A 161 -11.09 28.20 -50.08
CA ALA A 161 -11.54 27.43 -48.91
C ALA A 161 -11.06 25.98 -48.98
N ASN A 162 -11.17 25.34 -50.14
CA ASN A 162 -10.69 23.97 -50.34
C ASN A 162 -9.18 23.87 -50.12
N SER A 163 -8.42 24.85 -50.59
CA SER A 163 -6.96 24.92 -50.37
C SER A 163 -6.61 25.11 -48.89
N GLU A 164 -7.36 25.95 -48.17
CA GLU A 164 -7.21 26.12 -46.72
C GLU A 164 -7.51 24.81 -45.96
N ILE A 165 -8.58 24.11 -46.35
CA ILE A 165 -8.97 22.80 -45.79
C ILE A 165 -7.89 21.74 -46.06
N ASP A 166 -7.35 21.70 -47.28
CA ASP A 166 -6.29 20.76 -47.66
C ASP A 166 -5.02 20.97 -46.82
N ASN A 167 -4.70 22.22 -46.51
CA ASN A 167 -3.56 22.58 -45.67
C ASN A 167 -3.85 22.52 -44.17
N ALA A 168 -5.11 22.32 -43.75
CA ALA A 168 -5.47 22.26 -42.35
C ALA A 168 -4.78 21.09 -41.66
N GLN A 169 -4.09 21.40 -40.56
CA GLN A 169 -3.46 20.40 -39.71
C GLN A 169 -4.47 19.83 -38.72
N GLY A 170 -4.41 18.52 -38.49
CA GLY A 170 -5.27 17.84 -37.52
C GLY A 170 -6.58 17.27 -38.09
N LEU A 171 -6.88 17.51 -39.37
CA LEU A 171 -7.95 16.81 -40.09
C LEU A 171 -7.37 15.65 -40.91
N ASP A 172 -8.03 14.49 -40.86
CA ASP A 172 -7.76 13.40 -41.80
C ASP A 172 -8.40 13.66 -43.19
N ASN A 173 -8.04 12.84 -44.19
CA ASN A 173 -8.53 13.01 -45.56
C ASN A 173 -10.06 12.85 -45.68
N SER A 174 -10.67 11.98 -44.87
CA SER A 174 -12.12 11.78 -44.88
C SER A 174 -12.84 13.00 -44.31
N GLN A 175 -12.31 13.57 -43.23
CA GLN A 175 -12.81 14.81 -42.63
C GLN A 175 -12.67 15.99 -43.59
N LYS A 176 -11.52 16.10 -44.28
CA LYS A 176 -11.29 17.14 -45.30
C LYS A 176 -12.31 17.04 -46.44
N GLU A 177 -12.54 15.85 -47.00
CA GLU A 177 -13.51 15.68 -48.08
C GLU A 177 -14.95 15.96 -47.64
N ALA A 178 -15.34 15.51 -46.44
CA ALA A 178 -16.65 15.83 -45.88
C ALA A 178 -16.86 17.35 -45.71
N LEU A 179 -15.82 18.06 -45.25
CA LEU A 179 -15.85 19.51 -45.09
C LEU A 179 -15.94 20.24 -46.43
N LYS A 180 -15.16 19.84 -47.44
CA LYS A 180 -15.25 20.41 -48.79
C LYS A 180 -16.65 20.24 -49.38
N ASN A 181 -17.31 19.11 -49.14
CA ASN A 181 -18.68 18.88 -49.62
C ASN A 181 -19.68 19.84 -48.96
N LYS A 182 -19.59 20.08 -47.65
CA LYS A 182 -20.44 21.07 -46.97
C LYS A 182 -20.21 22.49 -47.47
N VAL A 183 -18.97 22.88 -47.77
CA VAL A 183 -18.65 24.18 -48.39
C VAL A 183 -19.27 24.29 -49.78
N LYS A 184 -19.21 23.23 -50.59
CA LYS A 184 -19.83 23.20 -51.92
C LYS A 184 -21.36 23.28 -51.86
N GLU A 185 -21.99 22.59 -50.92
CA GLU A 185 -23.44 22.67 -50.70
C GLU A 185 -23.88 24.10 -50.36
N GLU A 186 -23.13 24.79 -49.51
CA GLU A 186 -23.43 26.17 -49.13
C GLU A 186 -23.21 27.15 -50.29
N ALA A 187 -22.12 26.97 -51.04
CA ALA A 187 -21.86 27.75 -52.25
C ALA A 187 -22.99 27.54 -53.28
N LYS A 188 -23.50 26.32 -53.44
CA LYS A 188 -24.61 26.06 -54.36
C LYS A 188 -25.88 26.85 -54.00
N LYS A 189 -26.21 26.98 -52.72
CA LYS A 189 -27.37 27.79 -52.28
C LYS A 189 -27.19 29.28 -52.61
N ALA A 190 -25.98 29.80 -52.41
CA ALA A 190 -25.64 31.17 -52.77
C ALA A 190 -25.72 31.38 -54.29
N GLU A 191 -25.22 30.42 -55.07
CA GLU A 191 -25.31 30.42 -56.53
C GLU A 191 -26.76 30.41 -57.03
N ASP A 192 -27.61 29.55 -56.47
CA ASP A 192 -29.04 29.48 -56.82
C ASP A 192 -29.74 30.82 -56.52
N SER A 193 -29.36 31.48 -55.42
CA SER A 193 -29.88 32.80 -55.05
C SER A 193 -29.45 33.91 -56.02
N ILE A 194 -28.17 33.93 -56.41
CA ILE A 194 -27.63 34.87 -57.41
C ILE A 194 -28.32 34.66 -58.77
N ASN A 195 -28.44 33.40 -59.21
CA ASN A 195 -29.07 33.05 -60.48
C ASN A 195 -30.54 33.47 -60.54
N SER A 196 -31.24 33.45 -59.41
CA SER A 196 -32.65 33.82 -59.29
C SER A 196 -32.89 35.34 -59.23
N ALA A 197 -31.84 36.15 -59.10
CA ALA A 197 -31.97 37.59 -59.04
C ALA A 197 -32.52 38.18 -60.36
N THR A 198 -33.43 39.13 -60.24
CA THR A 198 -34.05 39.84 -61.37
C THR A 198 -33.63 41.31 -61.46
N ASP A 199 -32.87 41.79 -60.47
CA ASP A 199 -32.44 43.19 -60.36
C ASP A 199 -30.94 43.22 -60.04
N VAL A 200 -30.19 43.92 -60.90
CA VAL A 200 -28.73 44.06 -60.82
C VAL A 200 -28.28 44.63 -59.47
N SER A 201 -29.09 45.51 -58.85
CA SER A 201 -28.78 46.15 -57.58
C SER A 201 -28.75 45.18 -56.40
N THR A 202 -29.40 44.02 -56.51
CA THR A 202 -29.45 43.00 -55.45
C THR A 202 -28.23 42.07 -55.45
N ILE A 203 -27.53 41.97 -56.58
CA ILE A 203 -26.42 41.03 -56.78
C ILE A 203 -25.28 41.24 -55.77
N PRO A 204 -24.80 42.47 -55.47
CA PRO A 204 -23.74 42.67 -54.50
C PRO A 204 -24.08 42.11 -53.11
N GLY A 205 -25.31 42.33 -52.63
CA GLY A 205 -25.76 41.82 -51.34
C GLY A 205 -25.86 40.29 -51.31
N LEU A 206 -26.35 39.67 -52.39
CA LEU A 206 -26.41 38.21 -52.52
C LEU A 206 -25.00 37.59 -52.55
N LYS A 207 -24.07 38.21 -53.27
CA LYS A 207 -22.66 37.80 -53.31
C LYS A 207 -22.03 37.87 -51.92
N ASP A 208 -22.16 39.00 -51.23
CA ASP A 208 -21.54 39.20 -49.91
C ASP A 208 -22.14 38.25 -48.86
N ALA A 209 -23.46 38.04 -48.88
CA ALA A 209 -24.13 37.05 -48.04
C ALA A 209 -23.63 35.62 -48.31
N GLY A 210 -23.52 35.24 -49.59
CA GLY A 210 -23.01 33.92 -49.99
C GLY A 210 -21.56 33.68 -49.58
N LEU A 211 -20.69 34.67 -49.76
CA LEU A 211 -19.29 34.60 -49.31
C LEU A 211 -19.19 34.47 -47.78
N SER A 212 -20.00 35.22 -47.03
CA SER A 212 -20.04 35.16 -45.57
C SER A 212 -20.50 33.79 -45.08
N GLU A 213 -21.54 33.22 -45.69
CA GLU A 213 -22.07 31.92 -45.27
C GLU A 213 -21.10 30.78 -45.59
N VAL A 214 -20.40 30.84 -46.74
CA VAL A 214 -19.31 29.90 -47.06
C VAL A 214 -18.18 29.98 -46.02
N ASN A 215 -17.79 31.19 -45.59
CA ASN A 215 -16.78 31.39 -44.55
C ASN A 215 -17.23 30.81 -43.21
N LEU A 216 -18.44 31.16 -42.79
CA LEU A 216 -19.03 30.69 -41.54
C LEU A 216 -19.12 29.17 -41.50
N ARG A 217 -19.60 28.54 -42.57
CA ARG A 217 -19.70 27.08 -42.69
C ARG A 217 -18.32 26.41 -42.59
N LYS A 218 -17.32 26.92 -43.31
CA LYS A 218 -15.93 26.43 -43.23
C LYS A 218 -15.41 26.51 -41.79
N ALA A 219 -15.59 27.64 -41.12
CA ALA A 219 -15.10 27.88 -39.77
C ALA A 219 -15.77 26.95 -38.73
N LYS A 220 -17.11 26.81 -38.79
CA LYS A 220 -17.87 25.92 -37.90
C LYS A 220 -17.36 24.48 -37.98
N GLU A 221 -17.26 23.96 -39.20
CA GLU A 221 -16.88 22.56 -39.40
C GLU A 221 -15.40 22.31 -39.10
N THR A 222 -14.52 23.28 -39.33
CA THR A 222 -13.11 23.21 -38.89
C THR A 222 -13.03 23.12 -37.36
N ALA A 223 -13.82 23.92 -36.64
CA ALA A 223 -13.87 23.86 -35.18
C ALA A 223 -14.39 22.51 -34.65
N LYS A 224 -15.42 21.94 -35.27
CA LYS A 224 -15.94 20.60 -34.91
C LYS A 224 -14.91 19.49 -35.16
N ALA A 225 -14.20 19.54 -36.29
CA ALA A 225 -13.14 18.58 -36.58
C ALA A 225 -11.98 18.68 -35.59
N ASN A 226 -11.64 19.89 -35.13
CA ASN A 226 -10.65 20.06 -34.06
C ASN A 226 -11.15 19.50 -32.71
N LEU A 227 -12.45 19.55 -32.43
CA LEU A 227 -13.06 18.89 -31.26
C LEU A 227 -13.01 17.36 -31.37
N ASP A 228 -13.16 16.77 -32.56
CA ASP A 228 -12.92 15.33 -32.79
C ASP A 228 -11.50 14.94 -32.34
N LYS A 229 -10.50 15.73 -32.75
CA LYS A 229 -9.11 15.49 -32.35
C LYS A 229 -8.93 15.61 -30.83
N LYS A 230 -9.52 16.63 -30.20
CA LYS A 230 -9.47 16.79 -28.73
C LYS A 230 -10.11 15.61 -28.00
N LEU A 231 -11.24 15.12 -28.50
CA LEU A 231 -11.90 13.94 -27.95
C LEU A 231 -11.03 12.68 -28.12
N ALA A 232 -10.40 12.49 -29.28
CA ALA A 232 -9.50 11.36 -29.52
C ALA A 232 -8.29 11.40 -28.58
N ASP A 233 -7.63 12.56 -28.46
CA ASP A 233 -6.51 12.78 -27.55
C ASP A 233 -6.93 12.47 -26.09
N LYS A 234 -8.09 12.97 -25.65
CA LYS A 234 -8.62 12.73 -24.30
C LYS A 234 -9.01 11.27 -24.07
N THR A 235 -9.62 10.62 -25.05
CA THR A 235 -9.98 9.20 -24.99
C THR A 235 -8.73 8.34 -24.81
N ASN A 236 -7.64 8.66 -25.53
CA ASN A 236 -6.36 7.97 -25.36
C ASN A 236 -5.76 8.19 -23.96
N ALA A 237 -5.81 9.42 -23.43
CA ALA A 237 -5.36 9.71 -22.06
C ALA A 237 -6.16 8.90 -21.02
N ILE A 238 -7.49 8.87 -21.13
CA ILE A 238 -8.37 8.08 -20.25
C ILE A 238 -8.05 6.58 -20.34
N ASN A 239 -7.90 6.04 -21.55
CA ASN A 239 -7.56 4.62 -21.72
C ASN A 239 -6.22 4.23 -21.08
N ASN A 240 -5.25 5.14 -21.09
CA ASN A 240 -3.92 4.95 -20.49
C ASN A 240 -3.84 5.34 -19.00
N SER A 241 -4.94 5.82 -18.41
CA SER A 241 -4.99 6.22 -17.00
C SER A 241 -5.15 5.01 -16.06
N SER A 242 -5.03 5.29 -14.75
CA SER A 242 -5.19 4.31 -13.67
C SER A 242 -6.65 4.09 -13.23
N LEU A 243 -7.61 4.71 -13.90
CA LEU A 243 -9.05 4.47 -13.72
C LEU A 243 -9.38 2.97 -13.84
N THR A 244 -10.45 2.55 -13.17
CA THR A 244 -11.04 1.23 -13.44
C THR A 244 -11.74 1.22 -14.79
N ASP A 245 -11.99 0.03 -15.34
CA ASP A 245 -12.65 -0.14 -16.63
C ASP A 245 -14.04 0.52 -16.65
N GLU A 246 -14.80 0.43 -15.55
CA GLU A 246 -16.09 1.12 -15.42
C GLU A 246 -15.94 2.64 -15.38
N GLU A 247 -14.96 3.17 -14.64
CA GLU A 247 -14.69 4.61 -14.58
C GLU A 247 -14.18 5.16 -15.93
N LYS A 248 -13.42 4.36 -16.71
CA LYS A 248 -12.97 4.73 -18.06
C LYS A 248 -14.15 4.91 -19.02
N VAL A 249 -15.10 3.98 -19.00
CA VAL A 249 -16.31 4.07 -19.85
C VAL A 249 -17.10 5.33 -19.51
N GLU A 250 -17.31 5.60 -18.23
CA GLU A 250 -18.03 6.79 -17.77
C GLU A 250 -17.30 8.08 -18.19
N ALA A 251 -15.99 8.17 -17.96
CA ALA A 251 -15.18 9.33 -18.35
C ALA A 251 -15.21 9.56 -19.87
N ILE A 252 -15.11 8.50 -20.69
CA ILE A 252 -15.21 8.63 -22.15
C ILE A 252 -16.59 9.14 -22.57
N ASN A 253 -17.66 8.68 -21.93
CA ASN A 253 -19.00 9.15 -22.22
C ASN A 253 -19.17 10.63 -21.84
N GLN A 254 -18.64 11.06 -20.68
CA GLN A 254 -18.63 12.48 -20.29
C GLN A 254 -17.88 13.35 -21.30
N ALA A 255 -16.73 12.88 -21.81
CA ALA A 255 -15.99 13.60 -22.85
C ALA A 255 -16.78 13.69 -24.17
N LYS A 256 -17.49 12.62 -24.57
CA LYS A 256 -18.37 12.61 -25.75
C LYS A 256 -19.55 13.58 -25.61
N GLU A 257 -20.20 13.62 -24.44
CA GLU A 257 -21.29 14.57 -24.19
C GLU A 257 -20.80 16.01 -24.18
N ALA A 258 -19.62 16.28 -23.60
CA ALA A 258 -18.98 17.60 -23.67
C ALA A 258 -18.68 18.03 -25.11
N LYS A 259 -18.18 17.10 -25.94
CA LYS A 259 -17.99 17.35 -27.38
C LYS A 259 -19.31 17.69 -28.06
N LYS A 260 -20.34 16.85 -27.89
CA LYS A 260 -21.64 17.01 -28.53
C LYS A 260 -22.26 18.37 -28.18
N ALA A 261 -22.23 18.76 -26.90
CA ALA A 261 -22.72 20.07 -26.47
C ALA A 261 -21.98 21.23 -27.15
N ALA A 262 -20.66 21.10 -27.35
CA ALA A 262 -19.87 22.09 -28.06
C ALA A 262 -20.19 22.15 -29.56
N GLU A 263 -20.40 21.00 -30.22
CA GLU A 263 -20.82 20.96 -31.63
C GLU A 263 -22.19 21.60 -31.86
N GLU A 264 -23.13 21.35 -30.93
CA GLU A 264 -24.46 21.98 -30.94
C GLU A 264 -24.39 23.50 -30.71
N ALA A 265 -23.48 23.96 -29.85
CA ALA A 265 -23.25 25.39 -29.64
C ALA A 265 -22.67 26.05 -30.91
N ILE A 266 -21.65 25.43 -31.51
CA ILE A 266 -21.00 25.91 -32.74
C ILE A 266 -22.00 25.98 -33.90
N GLU A 267 -22.89 25.00 -34.06
CA GLU A 267 -23.85 25.00 -35.17
C GLU A 267 -24.82 26.19 -35.13
N LYS A 268 -25.18 26.67 -33.94
CA LYS A 268 -26.15 27.76 -33.73
C LYS A 268 -25.58 29.16 -34.00
N ILE A 269 -24.27 29.30 -34.12
CA ILE A 269 -23.59 30.59 -34.27
C ILE A 269 -23.88 31.21 -35.65
N SER A 270 -24.14 32.50 -35.72
CA SER A 270 -24.32 33.23 -37.00
C SER A 270 -23.16 34.17 -37.34
N ASP A 271 -22.28 34.45 -36.38
CA ASP A 271 -21.08 35.28 -36.58
C ASP A 271 -19.82 34.43 -36.39
N GLU A 272 -18.95 34.40 -37.41
CA GLU A 272 -17.70 33.63 -37.40
C GLU A 272 -16.82 33.94 -36.18
N ASN A 273 -16.87 35.18 -35.67
CA ASN A 273 -16.05 35.62 -34.54
C ASN A 273 -16.43 34.94 -33.21
N GLU A 274 -17.65 34.43 -33.07
CA GLU A 274 -18.12 33.77 -31.85
C GLU A 274 -17.69 32.30 -31.77
N ILE A 275 -17.26 31.71 -32.88
CA ILE A 275 -16.92 30.27 -32.98
C ILE A 275 -15.77 29.92 -32.03
N THR A 276 -14.75 30.77 -31.95
CA THR A 276 -13.58 30.54 -31.09
C THR A 276 -13.98 30.36 -29.63
N GLY A 277 -14.91 31.17 -29.12
CA GLY A 277 -15.36 31.08 -27.72
C GLY A 277 -16.13 29.77 -27.43
N ALA A 278 -17.00 29.35 -28.34
CA ALA A 278 -17.72 28.08 -28.21
C ALA A 278 -16.78 26.87 -28.31
N TYR A 279 -15.82 26.91 -29.25
CA TYR A 279 -14.77 25.91 -29.38
C TYR A 279 -13.92 25.80 -28.10
N ASP A 280 -13.40 26.91 -27.58
CA ASP A 280 -12.54 26.92 -26.40
C ASP A 280 -13.29 26.38 -25.16
N THR A 281 -14.55 26.77 -24.99
CA THR A 281 -15.41 26.24 -23.93
C THR A 281 -15.56 24.73 -24.05
N GLY A 282 -15.85 24.22 -25.24
CA GLY A 282 -15.95 22.78 -25.51
C GLY A 282 -14.65 22.02 -25.26
N ALA A 283 -13.54 22.55 -25.79
CA ALA A 283 -12.22 21.97 -25.61
C ALA A 283 -11.81 21.90 -24.13
N ASN A 284 -12.10 22.95 -23.35
CA ASN A 284 -11.86 22.98 -21.91
C ASN A 284 -12.72 21.96 -21.16
N ASN A 285 -14.01 21.81 -21.53
CA ASN A 285 -14.89 20.83 -20.91
C ASN A 285 -14.43 19.38 -21.19
N ILE A 286 -13.99 19.08 -22.42
CA ILE A 286 -13.37 17.79 -22.75
C ILE A 286 -12.10 17.57 -21.91
N ALA A 287 -11.24 18.59 -21.80
CA ALA A 287 -9.99 18.48 -21.05
C ALA A 287 -10.21 18.27 -19.54
N ALA A 288 -11.27 18.84 -18.97
CA ALA A 288 -11.60 18.80 -17.55
C ALA A 288 -12.13 17.44 -17.04
N VAL A 289 -12.49 16.52 -17.94
CA VAL A 289 -12.93 15.16 -17.54
C VAL A 289 -11.82 14.47 -16.73
N SER A 290 -12.17 13.91 -15.58
CA SER A 290 -11.20 13.34 -14.64
C SER A 290 -10.47 12.11 -15.19
N GLU A 291 -9.21 11.94 -14.79
CA GLU A 291 -8.35 10.78 -15.08
C GLU A 291 -7.92 10.05 -13.81
N THR A 292 -8.51 10.42 -12.65
CA THR A 292 -8.17 9.84 -11.34
C THR A 292 -9.29 8.95 -10.82
N SER A 293 -8.93 7.77 -10.30
CA SER A 293 -9.88 6.80 -9.76
C SER A 293 -10.36 7.20 -8.38
N ALA A 294 -11.65 7.52 -8.27
CA ALA A 294 -12.28 7.77 -6.98
C ALA A 294 -12.38 6.48 -6.17
N LYS A 295 -12.69 5.36 -6.85
CA LYS A 295 -12.84 4.05 -6.22
C LYS A 295 -11.56 3.55 -5.56
N LYS A 296 -10.42 3.66 -6.25
CA LYS A 296 -9.11 3.30 -5.67
C LYS A 296 -8.73 4.19 -4.50
N ALA A 297 -8.94 5.50 -4.64
CA ALA A 297 -8.64 6.45 -3.55
C ALA A 297 -9.49 6.19 -2.30
N GLU A 298 -10.75 5.77 -2.46
CA GLU A 298 -11.59 5.33 -1.33
C GLU A 298 -11.02 4.07 -0.66
N ALA A 299 -10.67 3.05 -1.46
CA ALA A 299 -10.12 1.79 -0.95
C ALA A 299 -8.78 1.97 -0.22
N GLU A 300 -7.88 2.82 -0.73
CA GLU A 300 -6.60 3.11 -0.07
C GLU A 300 -6.79 3.80 1.28
N ARG A 301 -7.78 4.70 1.42
CA ARG A 301 -8.13 5.32 2.72
C ARG A 301 -8.66 4.29 3.72
N ALA A 302 -9.44 3.31 3.27
CA ALA A 302 -9.91 2.23 4.13
C ALA A 302 -8.74 1.38 4.66
N ILE A 303 -7.72 1.11 3.83
CA ILE A 303 -6.50 0.43 4.26
C ILE A 303 -5.71 1.26 5.30
N ASP A 304 -5.60 2.57 5.10
CA ASP A 304 -4.95 3.46 6.09
C ASP A 304 -5.68 3.46 7.43
N GLU A 305 -7.01 3.46 7.41
CA GLU A 305 -7.81 3.40 8.64
C GLU A 305 -7.68 2.04 9.34
N ALA A 306 -7.75 0.93 8.59
CA ALA A 306 -7.55 -0.42 9.14
C ALA A 306 -6.17 -0.54 9.81
N LYS A 307 -5.13 -0.02 9.15
CA LYS A 307 -3.77 0.05 9.70
C LYS A 307 -3.73 0.84 11.01
N ARG A 308 -4.31 2.05 11.04
CA ARG A 308 -4.35 2.91 12.23
C ARG A 308 -5.04 2.21 13.41
N VAL A 309 -6.16 1.54 13.15
CA VAL A 309 -6.88 0.75 14.16
C VAL A 309 -6.00 -0.40 14.68
N LYS A 310 -5.32 -1.11 13.78
CA LYS A 310 -4.45 -2.22 14.16
C LYS A 310 -3.23 -1.79 14.96
N ASP A 311 -2.55 -0.71 14.57
CA ASP A 311 -1.42 -0.14 15.30
C ASP A 311 -1.82 0.26 16.72
N SER A 312 -3.02 0.84 16.88
CA SER A 312 -3.56 1.18 18.21
C SER A 312 -3.85 -0.07 19.05
N ALA A 313 -4.35 -1.14 18.45
CA ALA A 313 -4.53 -2.42 19.14
C ALA A 313 -3.20 -3.05 19.57
N ILE A 314 -2.16 -2.96 18.72
CA ILE A 314 -0.80 -3.40 19.04
C ILE A 314 -0.22 -2.57 20.20
N ASP A 315 -0.38 -1.25 20.19
CA ASP A 315 0.10 -0.37 21.26
C ASP A 315 -0.51 -0.70 22.62
N ASN A 316 -1.81 -1.05 22.63
CA ASN A 316 -2.55 -1.42 23.85
C ASN A 316 -2.44 -2.91 24.22
N SER A 317 -1.66 -3.72 23.49
CA SER A 317 -1.48 -5.14 23.76
C SER A 317 -0.45 -5.42 24.86
N ASN A 318 -0.46 -6.66 25.36
CA ASN A 318 0.50 -7.18 26.32
C ASN A 318 1.84 -7.64 25.69
N LEU A 319 2.05 -7.37 24.40
CA LEU A 319 3.33 -7.60 23.72
C LEU A 319 4.48 -6.85 24.41
N THR A 320 5.68 -7.39 24.31
CA THR A 320 6.92 -6.65 24.62
C THR A 320 7.17 -5.54 23.60
N GLU A 321 8.04 -4.58 23.92
CA GLU A 321 8.41 -3.51 22.98
C GLU A 321 8.98 -4.05 21.66
N GLY A 322 9.79 -5.11 21.71
CA GLY A 322 10.31 -5.79 20.53
C GLY A 322 9.22 -6.43 19.67
N GLU A 323 8.33 -7.21 20.30
CA GLU A 323 7.20 -7.83 19.60
C GLU A 323 6.22 -6.78 19.02
N LYS A 324 6.02 -5.64 19.72
CA LYS A 324 5.22 -4.51 19.18
C LYS A 324 5.85 -3.93 17.92
N ALA A 325 7.17 -3.73 17.92
CA ALA A 325 7.88 -3.21 16.76
C ALA A 325 7.75 -4.16 15.55
N GLU A 326 7.92 -5.47 15.77
CA GLU A 326 7.74 -6.49 14.74
C GLU A 326 6.30 -6.55 14.21
N ALA A 327 5.30 -6.50 15.10
CA ALA A 327 3.89 -6.48 14.72
C ALA A 327 3.53 -5.22 13.91
N LYS A 328 4.04 -4.04 14.28
CA LYS A 328 3.85 -2.82 13.49
C LYS A 328 4.52 -2.90 12.12
N ALA A 329 5.73 -3.43 12.04
CA ALA A 329 6.41 -3.64 10.77
C ALA A 329 5.64 -4.61 9.85
N ALA A 330 5.07 -5.68 10.41
CA ALA A 330 4.19 -6.59 9.67
C ALA A 330 2.89 -5.90 9.19
N THR A 331 2.31 -5.04 10.03
CA THR A 331 1.12 -4.24 9.70
C THR A 331 1.42 -3.24 8.57
N ASP A 332 2.56 -2.55 8.63
CA ASP A 332 3.06 -1.65 7.58
C ASP A 332 3.23 -2.38 6.24
N ALA A 333 3.86 -3.57 6.29
CA ALA A 333 4.08 -4.39 5.10
C ALA A 333 2.76 -4.85 4.47
N ALA A 334 1.80 -5.31 5.28
CA ALA A 334 0.48 -5.72 4.82
C ALA A 334 -0.29 -4.55 4.19
N ALA A 335 -0.27 -3.36 4.81
CA ALA A 335 -0.91 -2.17 4.27
C ALA A 335 -0.29 -1.72 2.93
N LYS A 336 1.05 -1.74 2.83
CA LYS A 336 1.77 -1.40 1.59
C LYS A 336 1.45 -2.37 0.45
N ASP A 337 1.44 -3.67 0.73
CA ASP A 337 1.08 -4.72 -0.23
C ASP A 337 -0.38 -4.59 -0.69
N ALA A 338 -1.31 -4.33 0.24
CA ALA A 338 -2.71 -4.09 -0.09
C ALA A 338 -2.90 -2.88 -1.03
N LYS A 339 -2.25 -1.75 -0.74
CA LYS A 339 -2.29 -0.55 -1.60
C LYS A 339 -1.71 -0.82 -2.99
N ALA A 340 -0.59 -1.53 -3.08
CA ALA A 340 -0.01 -1.91 -4.37
C ALA A 340 -0.98 -2.77 -5.21
N LYS A 341 -1.67 -3.72 -4.56
CA LYS A 341 -2.69 -4.55 -5.21
C LYS A 341 -3.92 -3.73 -5.65
N ILE A 342 -4.38 -2.77 -4.85
CA ILE A 342 -5.47 -1.86 -5.22
C ILE A 342 -5.07 -0.98 -6.42
N ALA A 343 -3.86 -0.44 -6.43
CA ALA A 343 -3.35 0.36 -7.54
C ALA A 343 -3.33 -0.42 -8.86
N ALA A 344 -2.97 -1.70 -8.81
CA ALA A 344 -2.91 -2.61 -9.95
C ALA A 344 -4.28 -3.16 -10.42
N ALA A 345 -5.33 -3.09 -9.59
CA ALA A 345 -6.64 -3.60 -9.93
C ALA A 345 -7.26 -2.83 -11.11
N THR A 346 -7.93 -3.52 -12.04
CA THR A 346 -8.48 -2.91 -13.27
C THR A 346 -9.98 -2.69 -13.22
N THR A 347 -10.71 -3.37 -12.34
CA THR A 347 -12.18 -3.24 -12.22
C THR A 347 -12.58 -2.81 -10.81
N ASN A 348 -13.75 -2.21 -10.68
CA ASN A 348 -14.29 -1.84 -9.36
C ASN A 348 -14.43 -3.06 -8.42
N ALA A 349 -14.83 -4.21 -8.96
CA ALA A 349 -14.97 -5.44 -8.19
C ALA A 349 -13.62 -5.97 -7.69
N ASP A 350 -12.57 -5.91 -8.52
CA ASP A 350 -11.23 -6.31 -8.09
C ASP A 350 -10.68 -5.34 -7.03
N VAL A 351 -10.88 -4.02 -7.18
CA VAL A 351 -10.54 -3.03 -6.13
C VAL A 351 -11.19 -3.38 -4.79
N ASP A 352 -12.50 -3.68 -4.78
CA ASP A 352 -13.20 -4.08 -3.56
C ASP A 352 -12.71 -5.41 -2.98
N SER A 353 -12.34 -6.37 -3.83
CA SER A 353 -11.75 -7.63 -3.40
C SER A 353 -10.36 -7.44 -2.79
N LYS A 354 -9.49 -6.65 -3.42
CA LYS A 354 -8.14 -6.34 -2.89
C LYS A 354 -8.21 -5.56 -1.58
N LYS A 355 -9.15 -4.62 -1.46
CA LYS A 355 -9.43 -3.89 -0.21
C LYS A 355 -9.76 -4.86 0.92
N GLN A 356 -10.75 -5.73 0.74
CA GLN A 356 -11.17 -6.70 1.75
C GLN A 356 -10.04 -7.68 2.14
N ALA A 357 -9.28 -8.15 1.14
CA ALA A 357 -8.12 -9.01 1.38
C ALA A 357 -7.03 -8.27 2.19
N GLY A 358 -6.79 -7.00 1.88
CA GLY A 358 -5.85 -6.15 2.61
C GLY A 358 -6.26 -5.89 4.05
N GLU A 359 -7.52 -5.52 4.30
CA GLU A 359 -8.08 -5.37 5.65
C GLU A 359 -7.96 -6.67 6.45
N SER A 360 -8.24 -7.81 5.82
CA SER A 360 -8.10 -9.13 6.45
C SER A 360 -6.65 -9.43 6.83
N ALA A 361 -5.69 -9.13 5.95
CA ALA A 361 -4.27 -9.35 6.21
C ALA A 361 -3.74 -8.46 7.36
N ILE A 362 -4.16 -7.19 7.40
CA ILE A 362 -3.85 -6.26 8.50
C ILE A 362 -4.44 -6.79 9.82
N ASN A 363 -5.70 -7.21 9.81
CA ASN A 363 -6.37 -7.73 11.00
C ASN A 363 -5.73 -9.02 11.53
N ALA A 364 -5.16 -9.85 10.65
CA ALA A 364 -4.52 -11.11 10.98
C ALA A 364 -3.15 -10.97 11.69
N VAL A 365 -2.55 -9.78 11.75
CA VAL A 365 -1.32 -9.57 12.52
C VAL A 365 -1.60 -9.86 14.01
N SER A 366 -0.81 -10.73 14.65
CA SER A 366 -1.06 -11.14 16.04
C SER A 366 -0.84 -9.99 17.04
N THR A 367 -1.60 -10.01 18.13
CA THR A 367 -1.43 -9.13 19.31
C THR A 367 -1.06 -9.93 20.57
N ASP A 368 -0.77 -11.22 20.43
CA ASP A 368 -0.46 -12.13 21.53
C ASP A 368 1.04 -12.33 21.69
N SER A 369 1.53 -12.28 22.93
CA SER A 369 2.96 -12.42 23.24
C SER A 369 3.33 -13.89 23.36
N GLY A 370 4.02 -14.40 22.34
CA GLY A 370 4.53 -15.78 22.34
C GLY A 370 5.56 -16.01 23.45
N SER A 371 6.40 -15.01 23.72
CA SER A 371 7.43 -15.08 24.77
C SER A 371 6.83 -15.18 26.19
N LYS A 372 5.82 -14.36 26.52
CA LYS A 372 5.10 -14.46 27.80
C LYS A 372 4.39 -15.79 27.95
N GLN A 373 3.72 -16.27 26.89
CA GLN A 373 2.97 -17.53 26.94
C GLN A 373 3.88 -18.75 27.17
N ALA A 374 5.06 -18.76 26.55
CA ALA A 374 6.08 -19.79 26.79
C ALA A 374 6.56 -19.77 28.25
N ALA A 375 6.86 -18.60 28.81
CA ALA A 375 7.31 -18.46 30.19
C ALA A 375 6.25 -18.89 31.22
N VAL A 376 4.98 -18.51 31.01
CA VAL A 376 3.85 -18.95 31.85
C VAL A 376 3.66 -20.47 31.80
N THR A 377 3.82 -21.08 30.62
CA THR A 377 3.73 -22.55 30.45
C THR A 377 4.82 -23.26 31.26
N ALA A 378 6.05 -22.75 31.24
CA ALA A 378 7.15 -23.31 32.02
C ALA A 378 6.91 -23.23 33.54
N LEU A 379 6.34 -22.11 34.03
CA LEU A 379 5.96 -21.97 35.43
C LEU A 379 4.85 -22.94 35.84
N ALA A 380 3.83 -23.11 35.01
CA ALA A 380 2.75 -24.07 35.27
C ALA A 380 3.27 -25.51 35.33
N GLN A 381 4.23 -25.87 34.47
CA GLN A 381 4.88 -27.17 34.54
C GLN A 381 5.63 -27.36 35.87
N ALA A 382 6.46 -26.39 36.27
CA ALA A 382 7.21 -26.45 37.53
C ALA A 382 6.29 -26.50 38.76
N GLN A 383 5.20 -25.74 38.76
CA GLN A 383 4.16 -25.78 39.79
C GLN A 383 3.58 -27.19 39.94
N ASN A 384 3.20 -27.82 38.82
CA ASN A 384 2.62 -29.15 38.82
C ASN A 384 3.60 -30.21 39.35
N GLU A 385 4.87 -30.13 38.93
CA GLU A 385 5.94 -31.03 39.41
C GLU A 385 6.18 -30.86 40.93
N ALA A 386 6.25 -29.63 41.43
CA ALA A 386 6.39 -29.35 42.85
C ALA A 386 5.19 -29.85 43.67
N ASN A 387 3.96 -29.56 43.22
CA ASN A 387 2.74 -29.99 43.89
C ASN A 387 2.57 -31.51 43.91
N ALA A 388 3.03 -32.22 42.86
CA ALA A 388 3.06 -33.67 42.81
C ALA A 388 4.07 -34.26 43.82
N ALA A 389 5.28 -33.70 43.90
CA ALA A 389 6.29 -34.12 44.88
C ALA A 389 5.80 -33.91 46.32
N ILE A 390 5.16 -32.77 46.61
CA ILE A 390 4.57 -32.49 47.93
C ILE A 390 3.44 -33.48 48.24
N ALA A 391 2.57 -33.79 47.27
CA ALA A 391 1.48 -34.73 47.46
C ALA A 391 1.96 -36.15 47.81
N ALA A 392 3.03 -36.61 47.14
CA ALA A 392 3.63 -37.93 47.30
C ALA A 392 4.47 -38.09 48.59
N ASN A 393 4.75 -37.01 49.32
CA ASN A 393 5.54 -37.09 50.55
C ASN A 393 4.68 -37.60 51.72
N ASP A 394 4.86 -38.86 52.11
CA ASP A 394 4.07 -39.51 53.17
C ASP A 394 4.42 -39.03 54.60
N ASN A 395 5.53 -38.32 54.77
CA ASN A 395 5.94 -37.80 56.07
C ASN A 395 5.27 -36.46 56.42
N LEU A 396 4.61 -35.81 55.46
CA LEU A 396 3.88 -34.56 55.69
C LEU A 396 2.43 -34.84 56.06
N SER A 397 1.94 -34.13 57.07
CA SER A 397 0.52 -34.06 57.40
C SER A 397 -0.30 -33.38 56.29
N PRO A 398 -1.63 -33.60 56.25
CA PRO A 398 -2.52 -32.88 55.33
C PRO A 398 -2.38 -31.35 55.43
N GLU A 399 -2.23 -30.81 56.64
CA GLU A 399 -2.08 -29.38 56.91
C GLU A 399 -0.75 -28.84 56.35
N GLU A 400 0.35 -29.57 56.52
CA GLU A 400 1.65 -29.18 55.98
C GLU A 400 1.69 -29.27 54.46
N LYS A 401 1.05 -30.29 53.86
CA LYS A 401 0.88 -30.38 52.40
C LYS A 401 0.10 -29.19 51.87
N ALA A 402 -0.99 -28.80 52.56
CA ALA A 402 -1.80 -27.66 52.16
C ALA A 402 -1.00 -26.34 52.23
N LYS A 403 -0.24 -26.13 53.31
CA LYS A 403 0.63 -24.95 53.46
C LYS A 403 1.70 -24.88 52.37
N ALA A 404 2.39 -25.99 52.10
CA ALA A 404 3.42 -26.06 51.07
C ALA A 404 2.89 -25.80 49.66
N LYS A 405 1.76 -26.42 49.29
CA LYS A 405 1.09 -26.16 48.00
C LYS A 405 0.68 -24.70 47.86
N LYS A 406 0.18 -24.09 48.94
CA LYS A 406 -0.14 -22.66 48.95
C LYS A 406 1.09 -21.79 48.68
N GLU A 407 2.25 -22.10 49.28
CA GLU A 407 3.49 -21.36 49.00
C GLU A 407 3.93 -21.49 47.53
N VAL A 408 3.77 -22.68 46.93
CA VAL A 408 4.02 -22.92 45.51
C VAL A 408 3.05 -22.11 44.62
N ASP A 409 1.76 -22.10 44.94
CA ASP A 409 0.73 -21.37 44.19
C ASP A 409 0.92 -19.85 44.28
N ASP A 410 1.25 -19.34 45.48
CA ASP A 410 1.56 -17.93 45.71
C ASP A 410 2.80 -17.50 44.90
N ALA A 411 3.87 -18.32 44.91
CA ALA A 411 5.08 -18.07 44.12
C ALA A 411 4.83 -18.07 42.62
N THR A 412 4.03 -19.03 42.13
CA THR A 412 3.67 -19.14 40.71
C THR A 412 2.85 -17.92 40.26
N SER A 413 1.86 -17.53 41.06
CA SER A 413 1.00 -16.38 40.76
C SER A 413 1.81 -15.07 40.71
N ALA A 414 2.70 -14.85 41.68
CA ALA A 414 3.57 -13.68 41.69
C ALA A 414 4.51 -13.62 40.47
N ALA A 415 5.01 -14.77 40.01
CA ALA A 415 5.87 -14.86 38.84
C ALA A 415 5.11 -14.59 37.53
N ILE A 416 3.89 -15.12 37.39
CA ILE A 416 3.01 -14.83 36.25
C ILE A 416 2.69 -13.33 36.19
N ASP A 417 2.38 -12.71 37.32
CA ASP A 417 2.14 -11.26 37.39
C ASP A 417 3.37 -10.45 36.97
N ALA A 418 4.57 -10.87 37.38
CA ALA A 418 5.82 -10.24 36.97
C ALA A 418 6.07 -10.35 35.46
N ILE A 419 5.85 -11.54 34.88
CA ILE A 419 5.96 -11.79 33.43
C ILE A 419 4.95 -10.94 32.66
N ASN A 420 3.70 -10.88 33.12
CA ASN A 420 2.65 -10.09 32.46
C ASN A 420 2.99 -8.59 32.45
N LYS A 421 3.59 -8.08 33.54
CA LYS A 421 4.06 -6.68 33.66
C LYS A 421 5.36 -6.38 32.91
N ALA A 422 6.15 -7.40 32.56
CA ALA A 422 7.40 -7.19 31.86
C ALA A 422 7.16 -6.53 30.48
N THR A 423 7.95 -5.50 30.17
CA THR A 423 7.87 -4.75 28.92
C THR A 423 8.87 -5.24 27.86
N ASN A 424 9.83 -6.08 28.25
CA ASN A 424 10.89 -6.62 27.38
C ASN A 424 11.21 -8.10 27.69
N SER A 425 12.01 -8.71 26.81
CA SER A 425 12.45 -10.11 26.91
C SER A 425 13.24 -10.39 28.19
N GLU A 426 14.07 -9.44 28.62
CA GLU A 426 14.91 -9.58 29.81
C GLU A 426 14.05 -9.65 31.08
N GLY A 427 13.00 -8.81 31.16
CA GLY A 427 12.05 -8.81 32.25
C GLY A 427 11.23 -10.10 32.32
N ILE A 428 10.81 -10.65 31.17
CA ILE A 428 10.14 -11.96 31.11
C ILE A 428 11.07 -13.06 31.63
N THR A 429 12.31 -13.09 31.15
CA THR A 429 13.32 -14.07 31.55
C THR A 429 13.64 -13.97 33.04
N ALA A 430 13.75 -12.74 33.57
CA ALA A 430 13.98 -12.49 34.99
C ALA A 430 12.81 -12.99 35.86
N GLY A 431 11.56 -12.63 35.49
CA GLY A 431 10.37 -13.08 36.21
C GLY A 431 10.19 -14.59 36.19
N GLN A 432 10.46 -15.24 35.05
CA GLN A 432 10.46 -16.70 34.94
C GLN A 432 11.53 -17.33 35.84
N THR A 433 12.77 -16.83 35.79
CA THR A 433 13.89 -17.37 36.58
C THR A 433 13.65 -17.23 38.07
N GLU A 434 13.21 -16.05 38.52
CA GLU A 434 12.87 -15.79 39.92
C GLU A 434 11.71 -16.67 40.39
N GLY A 435 10.66 -16.80 39.56
CA GLY A 435 9.51 -17.66 39.83
C GLY A 435 9.89 -19.14 40.00
N LEU A 436 10.65 -19.69 39.05
CA LEU A 436 11.17 -21.06 39.13
C LEU A 436 12.03 -21.27 40.39
N GLY A 437 12.87 -20.29 40.74
CA GLY A 437 13.65 -20.31 41.97
C GLY A 437 12.79 -20.40 43.23
N LYS A 438 11.72 -19.59 43.31
CA LYS A 438 10.78 -19.57 44.45
C LYS A 438 9.92 -20.84 44.55
N ILE A 439 9.45 -21.38 43.42
CA ILE A 439 8.73 -22.66 43.38
C ILE A 439 9.62 -23.78 43.91
N GLU A 440 10.87 -23.86 43.45
CA GLU A 440 11.79 -24.89 43.89
C GLU A 440 12.23 -24.70 45.35
N LEU A 441 12.29 -23.46 45.85
CA LEU A 441 12.50 -23.18 47.28
C LEU A 441 11.34 -23.69 48.14
N ALA A 442 10.08 -23.42 47.75
CA ALA A 442 8.90 -23.90 48.47
C ALA A 442 8.85 -25.44 48.52
N LYS A 443 9.17 -26.09 47.40
CA LYS A 443 9.34 -27.55 47.34
C LYS A 443 10.44 -28.06 48.27
N ALA A 444 11.62 -27.41 48.28
CA ALA A 444 12.73 -27.79 49.18
C ALA A 444 12.36 -27.62 50.65
N LYS A 445 11.61 -26.57 51.01
CA LYS A 445 11.07 -26.39 52.37
C LYS A 445 10.15 -27.54 52.76
N ALA A 446 9.22 -27.92 51.89
CA ALA A 446 8.30 -29.04 52.12
C ALA A 446 9.05 -30.37 52.31
N GLU A 447 10.08 -30.62 51.51
CA GLU A 447 10.94 -31.81 51.66
C GLU A 447 11.70 -31.79 53.00
N ALA A 448 12.25 -30.64 53.39
CA ALA A 448 12.95 -30.49 54.67
C ALA A 448 12.01 -30.68 55.87
N VAL A 449 10.79 -30.14 55.83
CA VAL A 449 9.77 -30.37 56.87
C VAL A 449 9.41 -31.85 56.96
N GLY A 450 9.16 -32.54 55.84
CA GLY A 450 8.88 -33.97 55.85
C GLY A 450 10.03 -34.81 56.42
N ASN A 451 11.28 -34.43 56.15
CA ASN A 451 12.45 -35.08 56.75
C ASN A 451 12.55 -34.86 58.26
N LEU A 452 12.21 -33.66 58.75
CA LEU A 452 12.19 -33.34 60.18
C LEU A 452 11.07 -34.09 60.92
N GLU A 453 9.87 -34.17 60.33
CA GLU A 453 8.76 -34.95 60.89
C GLU A 453 9.07 -36.46 60.90
N LYS A 454 9.77 -36.97 59.87
CA LYS A 454 10.29 -38.35 59.92
C LYS A 454 11.31 -38.54 61.04
N ALA A 455 12.28 -37.63 61.18
CA ALA A 455 13.29 -37.70 62.23
C ALA A 455 12.65 -37.64 63.64
N LYS A 456 11.62 -36.82 63.81
CA LYS A 456 10.80 -36.75 65.02
C LYS A 456 10.10 -38.07 65.31
N ALA A 457 9.45 -38.67 64.31
CA ALA A 457 8.79 -39.97 64.45
C ALA A 457 9.79 -41.07 64.85
N ASP A 458 10.94 -41.12 64.18
CA ASP A 458 12.03 -42.07 64.47
C ASP A 458 12.58 -41.86 65.89
N ALA A 459 12.84 -40.61 66.30
CA ALA A 459 13.31 -40.25 67.64
C ALA A 459 12.30 -40.64 68.73
N LYS A 460 11.01 -40.35 68.51
CA LYS A 460 9.94 -40.76 69.44
C LYS A 460 9.81 -42.28 69.55
N ALA A 461 9.95 -43.01 68.44
CA ALA A 461 9.94 -44.47 68.44
C ALA A 461 11.12 -45.04 69.26
N ALA A 462 12.32 -44.46 69.09
CA ALA A 462 13.49 -44.86 69.86
C ALA A 462 13.35 -44.57 71.37
N ILE A 463 12.78 -43.42 71.76
CA ILE A 463 12.45 -43.10 73.16
C ILE A 463 11.43 -44.11 73.72
N GLU A 464 10.40 -44.45 72.95
CA GLU A 464 9.36 -45.38 73.39
C GLU A 464 9.91 -46.79 73.63
N GLN A 465 10.78 -47.27 72.75
CA GLN A 465 11.41 -48.59 72.87
C GLN A 465 12.46 -48.66 73.99
N ASN A 466 12.87 -47.53 74.55
CA ASN A 466 13.87 -47.51 75.61
C ASN A 466 13.29 -48.02 76.94
N GLY A 467 13.69 -49.23 77.33
CA GLY A 467 13.28 -49.89 78.58
C GLY A 467 13.85 -49.29 79.86
N HIS A 468 14.77 -48.32 79.77
CA HIS A 468 15.44 -47.71 80.92
C HIS A 468 14.85 -46.36 81.34
N LEU A 469 13.84 -45.85 80.62
CA LEU A 469 13.15 -44.60 80.95
C LEU A 469 11.79 -44.89 81.61
N SER A 470 11.46 -44.17 82.67
CA SER A 470 10.08 -44.16 83.21
C SER A 470 9.10 -43.50 82.22
N SER A 471 7.79 -43.74 82.39
CA SER A 471 6.76 -43.10 81.57
C SER A 471 6.89 -41.57 81.57
N GLU A 472 7.10 -40.95 82.73
CA GLU A 472 7.29 -39.49 82.85
C GLU A 472 8.57 -38.99 82.17
N GLN A 473 9.65 -39.77 82.20
CA GLN A 473 10.89 -39.42 81.50
C GLN A 473 10.73 -39.54 79.98
N LYS A 474 9.97 -40.54 79.50
CA LYS A 474 9.65 -40.68 78.07
C LYS A 474 8.79 -39.52 77.58
N ASP A 475 7.75 -39.15 78.33
CA ASP A 475 6.86 -38.04 77.96
C ASP A 475 7.63 -36.71 77.91
N LYS A 476 8.50 -36.45 78.89
CA LYS A 476 9.38 -35.27 78.86
C LYS A 476 10.31 -35.27 77.64
N ALA A 477 10.98 -36.38 77.34
CA ALA A 477 11.89 -36.48 76.20
C ALA A 477 11.15 -36.34 74.86
N LYS A 478 9.94 -36.90 74.72
CA LYS A 478 9.10 -36.70 73.54
C LYS A 478 8.65 -35.25 73.38
N GLY A 479 8.35 -34.56 74.49
CA GLY A 479 8.05 -33.13 74.48
C GLY A 479 9.24 -32.25 74.08
N GLU A 480 10.46 -32.61 74.51
CA GLU A 480 11.70 -31.96 74.06
C GLU A 480 11.95 -32.18 72.56
N VAL A 481 11.67 -33.39 72.05
CA VAL A 481 11.70 -33.70 70.61
C VAL A 481 10.69 -32.84 69.85
N ASP A 482 9.43 -32.74 70.32
CA ASP A 482 8.41 -31.91 69.69
C ASP A 482 8.80 -30.42 69.64
N ALA A 483 9.35 -29.89 70.74
CA ALA A 483 9.84 -28.53 70.80
C ALA A 483 10.99 -28.30 69.82
N ALA A 484 11.98 -29.19 69.79
CA ALA A 484 13.11 -29.12 68.87
C ALA A 484 12.68 -29.22 67.39
N THR A 485 11.72 -30.09 67.08
CA THR A 485 11.17 -30.19 65.71
C THR A 485 10.41 -28.93 65.33
N THR A 486 9.62 -28.35 66.25
CA THR A 486 8.90 -27.09 66.00
C THR A 486 9.87 -25.96 65.67
N GLU A 487 10.93 -25.77 66.48
CA GLU A 487 11.99 -24.79 66.20
C GLU A 487 12.66 -25.03 64.84
N ALA A 488 12.90 -26.30 64.49
CA ALA A 488 13.54 -26.66 63.22
C ALA A 488 12.64 -26.36 62.01
N ILE A 489 11.34 -26.67 62.11
CA ILE A 489 10.36 -26.37 61.06
C ILE A 489 10.21 -24.85 60.88
N GLU A 490 10.19 -24.07 61.97
CA GLU A 490 10.20 -22.61 61.89
C GLU A 490 11.47 -22.08 61.20
N ALA A 491 12.65 -22.64 61.53
CA ALA A 491 13.89 -22.27 60.87
C ALA A 491 13.87 -22.57 59.35
N VAL A 492 13.33 -23.73 58.94
CA VAL A 492 13.12 -24.07 57.52
C VAL A 492 12.15 -23.09 56.87
N GLY A 493 11.03 -22.76 57.53
CA GLY A 493 10.05 -21.79 57.05
C GLY A 493 10.65 -20.41 56.82
N ASN A 494 11.56 -19.98 57.70
CA ASN A 494 12.24 -18.68 57.65
C ASN A 494 13.39 -18.61 56.63
N ALA A 495 13.88 -19.75 56.12
CA ALA A 495 14.96 -19.76 55.14
C ALA A 495 14.54 -19.04 53.83
N THR A 496 15.44 -18.22 53.31
CA THR A 496 15.20 -17.40 52.11
C THR A 496 15.72 -18.03 50.82
N ASP A 497 16.54 -19.07 50.94
CA ASP A 497 17.19 -19.79 49.84
C ASP A 497 17.35 -21.28 50.17
N LYS A 498 17.78 -22.07 49.19
CA LYS A 498 17.85 -23.54 49.30
C LYS A 498 18.99 -23.96 50.23
N GLU A 499 20.08 -23.21 50.24
CA GLU A 499 21.23 -23.41 51.11
C GLU A 499 20.83 -23.22 52.57
N GLY A 500 20.06 -22.18 52.88
CA GLY A 500 19.47 -21.92 54.19
C GLY A 500 18.49 -23.01 54.61
N VAL A 501 17.63 -23.49 53.70
CA VAL A 501 16.74 -24.65 53.97
C VAL A 501 17.56 -25.88 54.32
N THR A 502 18.64 -26.13 53.58
CA THR A 502 19.54 -27.27 53.81
C THR A 502 20.23 -27.17 55.16
N ALA A 503 20.74 -25.99 55.52
CA ALA A 503 21.38 -25.74 56.80
C ALA A 503 20.40 -25.88 57.98
N ALA A 504 19.19 -25.32 57.85
CA ALA A 504 18.13 -25.41 58.85
C ALA A 504 17.69 -26.87 59.06
N LYS A 505 17.53 -27.63 57.98
CA LYS A 505 17.25 -29.07 58.03
C LYS A 505 18.33 -29.82 58.81
N GLN A 506 19.60 -29.63 58.46
CA GLN A 506 20.72 -30.32 59.11
C GLN A 506 20.81 -30.00 60.61
N ALA A 507 20.76 -28.70 60.96
CA ALA A 507 20.78 -28.26 62.35
C ALA A 507 19.56 -28.82 63.13
N GLY A 508 18.40 -28.82 62.51
CA GLY A 508 17.16 -29.38 63.06
C GLY A 508 17.27 -30.88 63.33
N VAL A 509 17.72 -31.67 62.34
CA VAL A 509 17.93 -33.12 62.51
C VAL A 509 18.91 -33.41 63.64
N SER A 510 20.00 -32.64 63.76
CA SER A 510 20.95 -32.78 64.88
C SER A 510 20.31 -32.48 66.24
N LYS A 511 19.41 -31.50 66.34
CA LYS A 511 18.69 -31.17 67.58
C LYS A 511 17.61 -32.21 67.94
N VAL A 512 16.91 -32.74 66.92
CA VAL A 512 15.86 -33.76 67.08
C VAL A 512 16.48 -35.12 67.44
N SER A 513 17.73 -35.38 67.05
CA SER A 513 18.50 -36.55 67.44
C SER A 513 18.80 -36.50 68.95
N VAL A 514 18.16 -37.40 69.70
CA VAL A 514 18.09 -37.38 71.18
C VAL A 514 19.41 -37.77 71.83
N ILE A 515 19.94 -36.91 72.71
CA ILE A 515 20.88 -37.31 73.77
C ILE A 515 20.05 -37.85 74.94
N LEU A 516 20.04 -39.17 75.13
CA LEU A 516 19.34 -39.82 76.25
C LEU A 516 19.90 -39.34 77.61
N PRO A 517 19.06 -39.13 78.64
CA PRO A 517 19.53 -38.70 79.94
C PRO A 517 20.48 -39.75 80.55
N ALA A 518 21.63 -39.28 81.04
CA ALA A 518 22.62 -40.12 81.69
C ALA A 518 22.00 -40.91 82.85
N TYR A 519 22.10 -42.24 82.80
CA TYR A 519 21.69 -43.13 83.88
C TYR A 519 22.58 -42.86 85.10
N LYS A 520 22.01 -42.25 86.15
CA LYS A 520 22.68 -42.12 87.44
C LYS A 520 22.07 -43.16 88.39
N ILE A 521 22.72 -44.30 88.57
CA ILE A 521 22.46 -45.14 89.74
C ILE A 521 22.91 -44.31 90.96
N ARG A 522 21.98 -43.90 91.82
CA ARG A 522 22.31 -43.44 93.17
C ARG A 522 22.12 -44.63 94.12
N VAL A 523 23.20 -45.08 94.75
CA VAL A 523 23.10 -45.95 95.94
C VAL A 523 22.75 -45.05 97.12
N SER A 524 21.52 -45.12 97.61
CA SER A 524 20.94 -44.13 98.54
C SER A 524 21.46 -44.21 99.97
N ASP A 525 22.13 -45.30 100.35
CA ASP A 525 22.62 -45.48 101.72
C ASP A 525 23.87 -46.37 101.72
N THR A 526 25.04 -45.80 102.02
CA THR A 526 26.34 -46.48 101.89
C THR A 526 26.74 -47.30 103.11
N ASN A 527 25.87 -47.37 104.11
CA ASN A 527 26.14 -48.07 105.36
C ASN A 527 25.40 -49.41 105.49
N ASN A 528 24.51 -49.77 104.56
CA ASN A 528 23.96 -51.13 104.47
C ASN A 528 23.29 -51.40 103.11
N ILE A 529 24.03 -51.95 102.14
CA ILE A 529 23.45 -52.39 100.86
C ILE A 529 22.84 -53.78 101.05
N ASP A 530 21.53 -53.90 100.84
CA ASP A 530 20.83 -55.19 100.92
C ASP A 530 21.29 -56.17 99.82
N GLN A 531 21.07 -57.46 100.05
CA GLN A 531 21.54 -58.50 99.13
C GLN A 531 20.92 -58.36 97.72
N THR A 532 19.66 -57.93 97.65
CA THR A 532 18.95 -57.67 96.39
C THR A 532 19.62 -56.59 95.55
N THR A 533 20.11 -55.53 96.19
CA THR A 533 20.82 -54.43 95.53
C THR A 533 22.23 -54.85 95.13
N LYS A 534 22.91 -55.68 95.94
CA LYS A 534 24.19 -56.30 95.57
C LYS A 534 24.04 -57.21 94.35
N ASP A 535 22.98 -58.00 94.29
CA ASP A 535 22.73 -58.93 93.17
C ASP A 535 22.45 -58.19 91.86
N LYS A 536 21.61 -57.13 91.90
CA LYS A 536 21.38 -56.25 90.75
C LYS A 536 22.65 -55.52 90.31
N LEU A 537 23.45 -55.05 91.27
CA LEU A 537 24.71 -54.39 90.99
C LEU A 537 25.74 -55.38 90.39
N LYS A 538 25.71 -56.64 90.81
CA LYS A 538 26.55 -57.72 90.28
C LYS A 538 26.17 -58.08 88.85
N GLU A 539 24.88 -58.23 88.60
CA GLU A 539 24.34 -58.54 87.27
C GLU A 539 24.73 -57.43 86.28
N GLU A 540 24.59 -56.17 86.70
CA GLU A 540 24.91 -55.02 85.86
C GLU A 540 26.43 -54.86 85.63
N LEU A 541 27.26 -55.10 86.65
CA LEU A 541 28.72 -55.07 86.50
C LEU A 541 29.28 -56.24 85.66
N LEU A 542 28.70 -57.44 85.76
CA LEU A 542 29.06 -58.59 84.91
C LEU A 542 28.59 -58.39 83.47
N ARG A 543 27.45 -57.70 83.27
CA ARG A 543 26.97 -57.29 81.95
C ARG A 543 27.91 -56.29 81.28
N LEU A 544 28.50 -55.37 82.07
CA LEU A 544 29.45 -54.36 81.60
C LEU A 544 30.87 -54.91 81.37
N ASN A 545 31.28 -55.95 82.10
CA ASN A 545 32.57 -56.63 81.91
C ASN A 545 32.42 -58.17 82.02
N PRO A 546 32.08 -58.84 80.90
CA PRO A 546 31.85 -60.28 80.89
C PRO A 546 33.10 -61.05 81.30
N GLY A 547 33.07 -61.70 82.47
CA GLY A 547 34.20 -62.45 83.03
C GLY A 547 34.96 -61.75 84.17
N ALA A 548 34.53 -60.55 84.59
CA ALA A 548 35.11 -59.90 85.75
C ALA A 548 34.81 -60.65 87.07
N THR A 549 35.80 -60.71 87.95
CA THR A 549 35.65 -61.21 89.33
C THR A 549 35.08 -60.08 90.19
N ILE A 550 33.89 -60.28 90.77
CA ILE A 550 33.19 -59.26 91.57
C ILE A 550 33.00 -59.75 93.00
N ILE A 551 33.50 -58.98 93.96
CA ILE A 551 33.41 -59.25 95.39
C ILE A 551 32.80 -58.02 96.08
N PHE A 552 31.70 -58.22 96.81
CA PHE A 552 31.04 -57.16 97.58
C PHE A 552 31.52 -57.19 99.03
N GLY A 553 32.16 -56.10 99.48
CA GLY A 553 32.49 -55.85 100.89
C GLY A 553 31.46 -54.93 101.55
N ASP A 554 31.69 -54.59 102.82
CA ASP A 554 30.72 -53.84 103.64
C ASP A 554 30.46 -52.42 103.10
N ASN A 555 31.50 -51.71 102.65
CA ASN A 555 31.39 -50.35 102.10
C ASN A 555 32.01 -50.17 100.69
N ARG A 556 32.41 -51.26 100.03
CA ARG A 556 33.15 -51.25 98.76
C ARG A 556 32.78 -52.45 97.88
N VAL A 557 32.91 -52.31 96.57
CA VAL A 557 32.91 -53.43 95.61
C VAL A 557 34.27 -53.56 94.95
N THR A 558 34.79 -54.78 94.88
CA THR A 558 36.05 -55.09 94.21
C THR A 558 35.74 -55.73 92.86
N VAL A 559 36.21 -55.12 91.78
CA VAL A 559 36.08 -55.65 90.40
C VAL A 559 37.47 -55.89 89.84
N ASN A 560 37.84 -57.14 89.57
CA ASN A 560 39.18 -57.54 89.08
C ASN A 560 40.33 -56.91 89.89
N ASN A 561 40.26 -57.04 91.22
CA ASN A 561 41.22 -56.51 92.21
C ASN A 561 41.27 -54.97 92.36
N LEU A 562 40.36 -54.23 91.73
CA LEU A 562 40.20 -52.79 91.97
C LEU A 562 39.07 -52.55 92.99
N GLU A 563 39.40 -51.99 94.15
CA GLU A 563 38.41 -51.62 95.17
C GLU A 563 37.76 -50.28 94.86
N ILE A 564 36.44 -50.25 94.82
CA ILE A 564 35.66 -49.04 94.56
C ILE A 564 34.69 -48.83 95.71
N PRO A 565 34.77 -47.71 96.46
CA PRO A 565 33.76 -47.37 97.45
C PRO A 565 32.37 -47.28 96.82
N TYR A 566 31.33 -47.76 97.50
CA TYR A 566 29.97 -47.66 96.97
C TYR A 566 29.52 -46.20 96.74
N THR A 567 30.13 -45.24 97.45
CA THR A 567 29.94 -43.79 97.28
C THR A 567 30.45 -43.24 95.94
N GLU A 568 31.30 -43.97 95.22
CA GLU A 568 32.06 -43.46 94.07
C GLU A 568 31.69 -44.13 92.73
N LEU A 569 30.66 -44.99 92.71
CA LEU A 569 30.26 -45.74 91.51
C LEU A 569 29.31 -44.92 90.60
N ILE A 570 29.79 -44.48 89.43
CA ILE A 570 28.94 -43.88 88.37
C ILE A 570 29.33 -44.46 87.00
N ALA A 571 28.35 -44.98 86.25
CA ALA A 571 28.51 -45.40 84.86
C ALA A 571 27.90 -44.33 83.91
N LYS A 572 28.65 -43.86 82.90
CA LYS A 572 28.15 -42.95 81.84
C LYS A 572 28.26 -43.62 80.48
N GLY A 573 27.19 -43.57 79.67
CA GLY A 573 27.20 -44.01 78.27
C GLY A 573 26.64 -42.92 77.35
N ASN A 574 27.31 -42.67 76.22
CA ASN A 574 26.82 -41.82 75.12
C ASN A 574 26.51 -42.70 73.89
N TYR A 575 25.48 -42.33 73.12
CA TYR A 575 25.16 -42.90 71.82
C TYR A 575 25.29 -41.79 70.76
N GLU A 576 26.04 -42.02 69.68
CA GLU A 576 26.06 -41.16 68.50
C GLU A 576 25.53 -41.94 67.29
N VAL A 577 24.80 -41.25 66.41
CA VAL A 577 24.25 -41.81 65.16
C VAL A 577 25.02 -41.23 63.98
N ASN A 578 25.41 -42.09 63.03
CA ASN A 578 26.12 -41.71 61.82
C ASN A 578 25.18 -41.06 60.78
N VAL A 579 25.63 -39.97 60.17
CA VAL A 579 24.88 -39.06 59.28
C VAL A 579 24.54 -39.65 57.91
N ASP A 580 25.21 -40.73 57.47
CA ASP A 580 25.04 -41.28 56.11
C ASP A 580 24.40 -42.69 56.07
N THR A 581 24.38 -43.44 57.17
CA THR A 581 23.70 -44.74 57.29
C THR A 581 23.22 -44.97 58.73
N PRO A 582 21.91 -45.20 58.98
CA PRO A 582 21.39 -45.39 60.32
C PRO A 582 21.64 -46.83 60.76
N ASN A 583 22.85 -47.13 61.23
CA ASN A 583 23.13 -48.38 61.92
C ASN A 583 23.68 -48.10 63.32
N TYR A 584 23.09 -48.76 64.33
CA TYR A 584 23.42 -48.60 65.74
C TYR A 584 24.65 -49.44 66.11
N ASP A 585 25.85 -48.88 66.01
CA ASP A 585 27.04 -49.56 66.52
C ASP A 585 27.41 -49.09 67.94
N LYS A 586 27.02 -49.94 68.91
CA LYS A 586 27.49 -50.16 70.30
C LYS A 586 27.82 -48.96 71.21
N PRO A 587 27.30 -48.94 72.46
CA PRO A 587 27.65 -47.90 73.44
C PRO A 587 29.12 -47.97 73.85
N ARG A 588 29.77 -46.80 73.98
CA ARG A 588 31.02 -46.62 74.74
C ARG A 588 30.67 -46.14 76.16
N PHE A 589 31.19 -46.83 77.18
CA PHE A 589 31.05 -46.43 78.59
C PHE A 589 32.41 -46.02 79.18
N GLU A 590 32.44 -44.90 79.90
CA GLU A 590 33.60 -44.46 80.71
C GLU A 590 33.24 -44.50 82.22
N LEU A 591 34.13 -45.09 83.03
CA LEU A 591 34.07 -45.06 84.50
C LEU A 591 34.81 -43.80 85.01
N GLY A 592 34.20 -43.03 85.91
CA GLY A 592 34.82 -41.83 86.49
C GLY A 592 34.57 -41.67 87.99
N VAL A 593 35.56 -41.12 88.71
CA VAL A 593 35.55 -40.87 90.17
C VAL A 593 35.20 -39.40 90.46
N ILE A 594 34.38 -39.13 91.48
CA ILE A 594 34.15 -37.75 91.99
C ILE A 594 34.90 -37.60 93.32
N LEU A 595 35.79 -36.60 93.42
CA LEU A 595 36.38 -36.18 94.69
C LEU A 595 35.50 -35.11 95.37
N PRO A 596 35.32 -35.11 96.70
CA PRO A 596 34.57 -34.08 97.40
C PRO A 596 35.44 -32.82 97.61
N ASP A 597 34.87 -31.69 97.18
CA ASP A 597 35.15 -30.28 97.47
C ASP A 597 36.35 -29.52 96.83
N ASN A 598 35.91 -28.54 96.01
CA ASN A 598 36.52 -27.27 95.61
C ASN A 598 37.56 -27.20 94.46
N ASN A 599 37.00 -27.06 93.25
CA ASN A 599 37.30 -25.97 92.31
C ASN A 599 38.78 -25.77 91.89
N LYS A 600 39.30 -26.58 90.97
CA LYS A 600 40.16 -26.17 89.82
C LYS A 600 40.57 -27.35 88.92
N VAL A 601 40.71 -27.01 87.65
CA VAL A 601 40.94 -27.81 86.44
C VAL A 601 42.20 -28.69 86.48
N GLY A 602 42.15 -29.87 85.82
CA GLY A 602 43.33 -30.58 85.37
C GLY A 602 43.03 -31.92 84.71
N LYS A 603 42.86 -31.94 83.38
CA LYS A 603 42.91 -33.15 82.55
C LYS A 603 44.29 -33.79 82.74
N ASP A 604 44.34 -35.05 83.20
CA ASP A 604 45.29 -36.09 82.79
C ASP A 604 45.38 -37.19 83.84
N LYS A 605 45.52 -38.43 83.33
CA LYS A 605 45.78 -39.71 84.02
C LYS A 605 44.53 -40.50 84.39
N LEU A 606 44.12 -41.38 83.48
CA LEU A 606 43.98 -42.83 83.72
C LEU A 606 43.78 -43.53 82.36
N ASN A 607 44.91 -43.75 81.69
CA ASN A 607 45.00 -44.46 80.42
C ASN A 607 45.11 -45.97 80.70
N PHE A 608 44.07 -46.76 80.42
CA PHE A 608 44.08 -48.22 80.54
C PHE A 608 44.59 -48.87 79.24
N ASN A 609 45.86 -48.63 78.89
CA ASN A 609 46.64 -49.59 78.09
C ASN A 609 48.13 -49.21 78.10
N LYS A 610 48.95 -49.95 78.85
CA LYS A 610 50.40 -49.93 78.63
C LYS A 610 50.99 -51.30 78.96
N SER A 611 51.19 -52.11 77.91
CA SER A 611 52.23 -53.12 77.91
C SER A 611 53.56 -52.48 77.51
N ILE A 612 54.61 -52.97 78.16
CA ILE A 612 55.96 -52.42 78.27
C ILE A 612 56.85 -53.02 77.17
N SER A 613 57.65 -52.19 76.50
CA SER A 613 59.07 -52.50 76.24
C SER A 613 59.81 -51.28 75.68
N ASN A 614 60.90 -50.96 76.38
CA ASN A 614 61.90 -49.91 76.12
C ASN A 614 62.69 -50.14 74.83
N ILE A 615 63.32 -49.08 74.29
CA ILE A 615 64.78 -48.87 74.29
C ILE A 615 65.12 -47.54 73.58
N ASP A 616 65.92 -46.73 74.28
CA ASP A 616 66.68 -45.54 73.84
C ASP A 616 67.48 -45.77 72.54
N VAL A 617 67.82 -44.71 71.79
CA VAL A 617 69.15 -44.06 71.81
C VAL A 617 69.13 -42.82 70.89
N ASP A 618 69.67 -41.76 71.46
CA ASP A 618 69.99 -40.43 70.98
C ASP A 618 70.99 -40.37 69.79
N SER A 619 71.20 -39.14 69.29
CA SER A 619 72.34 -38.57 68.56
C SER A 619 72.22 -38.30 67.05
N ASN A 620 72.11 -36.99 66.74
CA ASN A 620 73.00 -36.17 65.89
C ASN A 620 73.81 -36.92 64.81
N LYS A 621 73.91 -36.52 63.53
CA LYS A 621 74.41 -35.23 63.03
C LYS A 621 74.54 -35.31 61.50
N GLU A 622 74.31 -34.16 60.85
CA GLU A 622 74.96 -33.60 59.64
C GLU A 622 75.12 -34.44 58.35
N GLY A 623 74.65 -33.86 57.23
CA GLY A 623 75.13 -34.23 55.90
C GLY A 623 74.21 -33.92 54.72
N THR A 624 74.02 -32.63 54.43
CA THR A 624 73.83 -32.01 53.09
C THR A 624 73.09 -32.71 51.93
N THR A 625 72.20 -31.91 51.34
CA THR A 625 71.80 -31.78 49.92
C THR A 625 70.76 -32.74 49.30
N SER A 626 69.70 -32.08 48.81
CA SER A 626 69.08 -32.27 47.48
C SER A 626 68.08 -33.41 47.22
N SER A 627 66.88 -32.94 46.83
CA SER A 627 65.95 -33.48 45.84
C SER A 627 64.77 -34.38 46.28
N ASN A 628 63.62 -33.94 45.77
CA ASN A 628 62.47 -34.69 45.28
C ASN A 628 61.73 -35.67 46.21
N LYS A 629 60.57 -35.18 46.64
CA LYS A 629 59.34 -35.97 46.77
C LYS A 629 58.88 -36.42 45.38
N ASP A 630 58.69 -37.72 45.24
CA ASP A 630 57.48 -38.39 44.75
C ASP A 630 57.88 -39.66 44.04
N GLU A 631 57.82 -40.80 44.73
CA GLU A 631 57.51 -42.11 44.15
C GLU A 631 57.12 -43.07 45.30
N TYR A 632 56.31 -44.13 45.21
CA TYR A 632 55.53 -44.85 44.20
C TYR A 632 54.77 -45.94 44.98
N GLN A 633 53.76 -46.55 44.37
CA GLN A 633 53.65 -48.01 44.13
C GLN A 633 52.29 -48.23 43.44
N ASN A 634 52.09 -49.05 42.40
CA ASN A 634 52.96 -50.00 41.74
C ASN A 634 52.38 -50.34 40.35
N LYS A 635 53.23 -50.85 39.47
CA LYS A 635 52.97 -51.24 38.08
C LYS A 635 52.84 -52.77 38.00
N LYS A 636 51.92 -53.32 37.18
CA LYS A 636 52.24 -54.36 36.16
C LYS A 636 51.05 -54.76 35.26
N LEU A 637 51.37 -54.74 33.97
CA LEU A 637 50.73 -55.16 32.71
C LEU A 637 50.68 -56.72 32.56
N PRO A 638 50.07 -57.37 31.53
CA PRO A 638 50.08 -56.95 30.11
C PRO A 638 48.87 -57.25 29.19
N LYS A 639 49.09 -56.81 27.95
CA LYS A 639 48.26 -56.65 26.73
C LYS A 639 47.85 -57.95 26.01
N THR A 640 46.80 -57.83 25.18
CA THR A 640 46.60 -58.19 23.74
C THR A 640 45.08 -58.10 23.46
N GLY A 641 44.49 -57.74 22.33
CA GLY A 641 44.85 -57.47 20.94
C GLY A 641 43.57 -57.71 20.09
N ALA A 642 43.42 -56.98 18.97
CA ALA A 642 42.54 -57.25 17.81
C ALA A 642 41.04 -56.83 17.87
N ILE A 643 40.60 -55.90 16.99
CA ILE A 643 39.84 -56.10 15.69
C ILE A 643 38.31 -56.12 15.99
N GLU A 644 37.38 -55.34 15.44
CA GLU A 644 37.23 -54.60 14.17
C GLU A 644 35.98 -53.67 14.19
N GLN A 645 36.00 -52.66 13.30
CA GLN A 645 34.93 -52.02 12.49
C GLN A 645 33.56 -51.67 13.14
N ASN A 646 32.97 -50.48 12.97
CA ASN A 646 32.69 -49.90 11.67
C ASN A 646 32.43 -48.37 11.75
N THR A 647 32.90 -47.68 10.71
CA THR A 647 32.80 -46.26 10.41
C THR A 647 31.52 -45.96 9.61
N ILE A 648 31.12 -44.68 9.52
CA ILE A 648 30.66 -43.89 8.33
C ILE A 648 29.59 -42.88 8.76
N PHE A 649 29.62 -41.56 8.47
CA PHE A 649 30.58 -40.65 7.84
C PHE A 649 30.22 -39.20 8.26
N TYR A 650 31.23 -38.35 8.31
CA TYR A 650 31.15 -36.87 8.36
C TYR A 650 31.21 -36.30 6.93
N GLY A 651 30.74 -35.07 6.74
CA GLY A 651 31.20 -34.17 5.67
C GLY A 651 30.96 -32.72 6.11
N ALA A 652 31.96 -32.04 6.66
CA ALA A 652 32.97 -31.21 5.97
C ALA A 652 32.45 -29.76 5.79
N THR A 653 33.15 -28.67 6.11
CA THR A 653 34.58 -28.45 6.39
C THR A 653 34.74 -27.01 6.93
N VAL A 654 35.68 -26.78 7.85
CA VAL A 654 36.20 -25.46 8.21
C VAL A 654 37.72 -25.49 7.99
N LEU A 655 38.21 -24.52 7.22
CA LEU A 655 39.59 -24.05 7.08
C LEU A 655 39.42 -22.55 6.79
N GLY A 656 40.05 -21.57 7.43
CA GLY A 656 41.22 -21.51 8.29
C GLY A 656 41.98 -20.22 7.93
N LEU A 657 42.34 -19.42 8.95
CA LEU A 657 43.17 -18.20 8.89
C LEU A 657 42.52 -16.96 8.25
N GLY A 658 42.73 -15.73 8.71
CA GLY A 658 43.64 -15.21 9.72
C GLY A 658 44.04 -13.78 9.33
N LEU A 659 43.97 -12.88 10.32
CA LEU A 659 44.68 -11.61 10.48
C LEU A 659 44.04 -10.27 10.06
N MET A 660 44.08 -9.41 11.08
CA MET A 660 44.43 -7.98 11.12
C MET A 660 43.32 -6.92 11.13
N ILE A 661 43.02 -6.52 12.37
CA ILE A 661 42.69 -5.16 12.78
C ILE A 661 43.82 -4.21 12.36
N ALA A 662 43.47 -3.16 11.60
CA ALA A 662 43.91 -1.76 11.74
C ALA A 662 44.03 -1.07 10.37
N SER A 663 43.05 -0.24 10.01
CA SER A 663 43.27 1.19 9.73
C SER A 663 42.03 1.85 9.12
N LEU A 664 41.63 2.94 9.76
CA LEU A 664 40.70 3.95 9.27
C LEU A 664 41.14 4.54 7.92
N ARG A 665 40.13 5.07 7.21
CA ARG A 665 40.18 6.15 6.19
C ARG A 665 40.79 5.80 4.84
N ARG A 666 39.92 5.81 3.82
CA ARG A 666 39.81 6.83 2.74
C ARG A 666 39.04 6.17 1.59
N ARG A 667 37.76 6.51 1.39
CA ARG A 667 37.29 7.54 0.44
C ARG A 667 37.63 7.16 -1.01
N ILE A 668 36.58 7.20 -1.84
CA ILE A 668 36.58 7.59 -3.27
C ILE A 668 36.25 6.46 -4.27
N GLU A 669 35.25 6.76 -5.11
CA GLU A 669 34.84 6.16 -6.41
C GLU A 669 34.55 4.64 -6.41
N GLU A 670 33.57 4.04 -7.10
CA GLU A 670 32.51 4.34 -8.09
C GLU A 670 31.69 3.01 -8.11
N GLU A 671 30.40 2.94 -8.36
CA GLU A 671 29.69 3.05 -9.64
C GLU A 671 28.18 3.18 -9.28
N LYS A 672 27.43 4.21 -9.68
CA LYS A 672 26.90 4.47 -11.03
C LYS A 672 26.25 3.23 -11.68
N GLU A 673 24.95 3.09 -11.48
CA GLU A 673 23.93 3.26 -12.52
C GLU A 673 22.60 3.72 -11.92
#